data_AF-A0A2E5IQY0-F1
#
_entry.id   AF-A0A2E5IQY0-F1
#
_cell.length_a   1.000
_cell.length_b   1.000
_cell.length_c   1.000
_cell.angle_alpha   90.00
_cell.angle_beta   90.00
_cell.angle_gamma   90.00
#
_symmetry.space_group_name_H-M   'P 1'
#
loop_
_entity.id
_entity.type
_entity.pdbx_description
1 polymer ?
#
loop_
_entity_poly.entity_id
_entity_poly.type
_entity_poly.pdbx_seq_one_letter_code
_entity_poly.pdbx_strand_id
1 'polypeptide(L)'
;MLRHTMKRAIPVIQRAIPTAPTIASFSRLQNTSTRSHKTSTQKQDTTIREKFINLAINNTTTPKKYKEFQESLPSDKQEGFKRLNPENNYPPERVKELYLKARERYNSFSPNAKIIFKRMLWEGASRGAINDEMFQGITLLYNILSIIAYDVTDPRDIPNEKRLHSPGEGGIPPTSMVTEQDIRDEKGHLLFTYGPALFESGKFQNASGLFLGSNPAKSLIEKTQEIKDQSAKQGIGGRAPKEKVGDDVQALRKVERRELPSPGQRQAFKSVEEEEINHVLAALFKGNESIVGNYGIIKNPSSVQKVPADSEANYRASAVLKAGIPVIITGSGGGTGKTSTEYRQDVQQNALLAALQTRIENEEINHHISVSGGMYGPSRRLLGLLLFKNVGGLTFPHFIAFGCIFAKLCHKSCPANITTGKMNPNKIFDALDVITHDIQLLGEMADNIGLDLSKGPLAPSQLKNILLTQPGTALDRQINELEKKGDYPEKQYQIITRSKNQIDEEIKMTSGAPIEGGHSYLGLTISDTRTRYLQSKKTPITYNVKNGGTGAGMGLGHKQTLTVKFAGDFPGYFLNGGTVAGNHLGRLAALGAQHGTLYAQDCEDGALFGASINATVGSVGDSSLLFLKIGKITIIPALSKRNESLDKPHMNTVGDYGLTANLGATILMPKETFKQTNLLPQFVEHNKVTKITEEEYTAIEKDLHQANRYLGTNIDKKTLGSINDWIKIIPSEPKDESEKIARLTEYGILPSYLTK
;
A
#
# COMPACT_ATOMS: atom_id res chain seq x y z
N MET A 1 -25.56 -31.80 28.72
CA MET A 1 -25.85 -32.09 27.29
C MET A 1 -24.58 -32.25 26.43
N LEU A 2 -23.65 -31.29 26.39
CA LEU A 2 -22.42 -31.40 25.57
C LEU A 2 -21.51 -32.62 25.88
N ARG A 3 -21.38 -33.02 27.16
CA ARG A 3 -20.60 -34.21 27.55
C ARG A 3 -21.22 -35.54 27.11
N HIS A 4 -22.52 -35.57 26.81
CA HIS A 4 -23.21 -36.79 26.36
C HIS A 4 -23.11 -36.96 24.83
N THR A 5 -22.99 -35.86 24.09
CA THR A 5 -22.79 -35.87 22.63
C THR A 5 -21.39 -36.36 22.24
N MET A 6 -20.35 -36.05 23.03
CA MET A 6 -18.97 -36.45 22.70
C MET A 6 -18.67 -37.93 22.92
N LYS A 7 -19.33 -38.62 23.86
CA LYS A 7 -19.10 -40.06 24.10
C LYS A 7 -19.65 -40.97 22.99
N ARG A 8 -20.57 -40.47 22.14
CA ARG A 8 -21.14 -41.25 21.02
C ARG A 8 -20.41 -41.04 19.68
N ALA A 9 -19.58 -40.01 19.54
CA ALA A 9 -18.88 -39.71 18.29
C ALA A 9 -17.54 -40.47 18.13
N ILE A 10 -16.90 -40.87 19.23
CA ILE A 10 -15.57 -41.50 19.22
C ILE A 10 -15.54 -42.89 18.53
N PRO A 11 -16.55 -43.76 18.67
CA PRO A 11 -16.52 -45.08 18.00
C PRO A 11 -16.78 -45.01 16.48
N VAL A 12 -17.35 -43.91 15.99
CA VAL A 12 -17.66 -43.72 14.55
C VAL A 12 -16.44 -43.23 13.78
N ILE A 13 -15.58 -42.43 14.42
CA ILE A 13 -14.35 -41.91 13.82
C ILE A 13 -13.25 -42.99 13.72
N GLN A 14 -13.26 -43.99 14.61
CA GLN A 14 -12.29 -45.09 14.58
C GLN A 14 -12.56 -46.16 13.50
N ARG A 15 -13.72 -46.15 12.83
CA ARG A 15 -14.07 -47.14 11.78
C ARG A 15 -13.88 -46.64 10.34
N ALA A 16 -13.42 -45.41 10.13
CA ALA A 16 -13.37 -44.77 8.81
C ALA A 16 -11.93 -44.51 8.28
N ILE A 17 -10.90 -45.14 8.84
CA ILE A 17 -9.52 -45.02 8.33
C ILE A 17 -9.14 -46.34 7.64
N PRO A 18 -9.04 -46.38 6.29
CA PRO A 18 -8.43 -47.52 5.62
C PRO A 18 -6.92 -47.52 5.89
N THR A 19 -6.42 -48.67 6.32
CA THR A 19 -5.00 -48.99 6.45
C THR A 19 -4.27 -48.86 5.11
N ALA A 20 -3.36 -47.90 5.01
CA ALA A 20 -2.37 -47.82 3.92
C ALA A 20 -1.05 -48.49 4.34
N PRO A 21 -0.30 -49.10 3.41
CA PRO A 21 0.79 -50.02 3.73
C PRO A 21 2.07 -49.29 4.14
N THR A 22 2.77 -49.90 5.10
CA THR A 22 4.16 -49.63 5.46
C THR A 22 5.08 -49.82 4.26
N ILE A 23 5.74 -48.74 3.82
CA ILE A 23 6.96 -48.83 2.99
C ILE A 23 8.04 -47.98 3.64
N ALA A 24 8.93 -48.69 4.32
CA ALA A 24 10.26 -48.26 4.66
C ALA A 24 11.10 -48.19 3.38
N SER A 25 11.55 -47.00 2.99
CA SER A 25 12.81 -46.75 2.26
C SER A 25 12.83 -45.31 1.74
N PHE A 26 13.31 -44.35 2.53
CA PHE A 26 13.94 -43.12 2.00
C PHE A 26 14.84 -42.50 3.09
N SER A 27 15.71 -43.32 3.67
CA SER A 27 16.88 -42.88 4.42
C SER A 27 18.11 -42.89 3.50
N ARG A 28 18.20 -41.91 2.60
CA ARG A 28 19.43 -41.51 1.91
C ARG A 28 19.17 -40.24 1.12
N LEU A 29 19.43 -39.11 1.77
CA LEU A 29 19.95 -37.84 1.23
C LEU A 29 19.88 -36.77 2.35
N GLN A 30 20.55 -37.07 3.47
CA GLN A 30 20.97 -36.06 4.44
C GLN A 30 22.47 -36.24 4.64
N ASN A 31 23.25 -35.38 4.01
CA ASN A 31 24.49 -34.76 4.50
C ASN A 31 25.32 -34.28 3.32
N THR A 32 25.30 -32.97 3.08
CA THR A 32 26.50 -32.10 3.04
C THR A 32 26.08 -30.68 2.70
N SER A 33 25.83 -29.84 3.71
CA SER A 33 26.37 -28.48 3.77
C SER A 33 25.97 -27.81 5.09
N THR A 34 26.65 -28.13 6.17
CA THR A 34 26.78 -27.21 7.31
C THR A 34 27.70 -26.07 6.87
N ARG A 35 27.16 -25.14 6.05
CA ARG A 35 27.82 -23.87 5.80
C ARG A 35 27.60 -23.01 7.03
N SER A 36 28.67 -22.76 7.77
CA SER A 36 28.70 -21.68 8.74
C SER A 36 28.29 -20.38 8.03
N HIS A 37 27.08 -19.87 8.30
CA HIS A 37 26.68 -18.55 7.83
C HIS A 37 27.52 -17.51 8.57
N LYS A 38 28.60 -17.10 7.91
CA LYS A 38 29.43 -15.97 8.32
C LYS A 38 28.61 -14.70 8.17
N THR A 39 28.69 -13.85 9.18
CA THR A 39 28.18 -12.48 9.30
C THR A 39 28.58 -11.53 8.15
N SER A 40 29.41 -11.96 7.19
CA SER A 40 29.84 -11.15 6.04
C SER A 40 28.76 -10.96 4.97
N THR A 41 27.81 -11.89 4.82
CA THR A 41 26.77 -11.81 3.78
C THR A 41 25.72 -10.74 4.07
N GLN A 42 25.37 -10.53 5.33
CA GLN A 42 24.36 -9.55 5.73
C GLN A 42 24.84 -8.11 5.49
N LYS A 43 26.12 -7.81 5.76
CA LYS A 43 26.71 -6.48 5.48
C LYS A 43 26.72 -6.18 3.98
N GLN A 44 27.04 -7.19 3.15
CA GLN A 44 27.06 -7.05 1.69
C GLN A 44 25.66 -6.84 1.09
N ASP A 45 24.63 -7.53 1.60
CA ASP A 45 23.24 -7.35 1.18
C ASP A 45 22.69 -5.97 1.53
N THR A 46 23.02 -5.43 2.71
CA THR A 46 22.66 -4.06 3.10
C THR A 46 23.27 -3.02 2.15
N THR A 47 24.56 -3.17 1.79
CA THR A 47 25.23 -2.24 0.86
C THR A 47 24.65 -2.29 -0.55
N ILE A 48 24.30 -3.47 -1.07
CA ILE A 48 23.66 -3.61 -2.39
C ILE A 48 22.33 -2.87 -2.43
N ARG A 49 21.55 -3.04 -1.35
CA ARG A 49 20.24 -2.44 -1.22
C ARG A 49 20.28 -0.94 -1.06
N GLU A 50 21.19 -0.42 -0.24
CA GLU A 50 21.44 1.02 -0.12
C GLU A 50 21.88 1.62 -1.45
N LYS A 51 22.77 0.94 -2.20
CA LYS A 51 23.16 1.35 -3.56
C LYS A 51 21.96 1.41 -4.50
N PHE A 52 21.12 0.38 -4.53
CA PHE A 52 19.89 0.37 -5.34
C PHE A 52 18.92 1.48 -4.93
N ILE A 53 18.69 1.66 -3.63
CA ILE A 53 17.83 2.69 -3.08
C ILE A 53 18.37 4.08 -3.48
N ASN A 54 19.66 4.33 -3.34
CA ASN A 54 20.30 5.58 -3.74
C ASN A 54 20.17 5.83 -5.25
N LEU A 55 20.33 4.80 -6.07
CA LEU A 55 20.06 4.86 -7.52
C LEU A 55 18.59 5.26 -7.79
N ALA A 56 17.64 4.57 -7.16
CA ALA A 56 16.21 4.75 -7.40
C ALA A 56 15.66 6.06 -6.83
N ILE A 57 16.14 6.53 -5.67
CA ILE A 57 15.71 7.77 -5.01
C ILE A 57 16.20 9.00 -5.75
N ASN A 58 17.46 8.99 -6.22
CA ASN A 58 18.06 10.18 -6.80
C ASN A 58 17.51 10.53 -8.19
N ASN A 59 16.59 9.74 -8.77
CA ASN A 59 16.10 9.90 -10.15
C ASN A 59 17.25 10.08 -11.18
N THR A 60 18.44 9.56 -10.86
CA THR A 60 19.63 9.60 -11.72
C THR A 60 19.90 8.26 -12.39
N THR A 61 19.03 7.26 -12.13
CA THR A 61 19.12 5.96 -12.76
C THR A 61 18.78 6.10 -14.24
N THR A 62 19.81 6.19 -15.06
CA THR A 62 19.71 5.91 -16.49
C THR A 62 19.73 4.40 -16.70
N PRO A 63 19.19 3.89 -17.83
CA PRO A 63 19.34 2.48 -18.21
C PRO A 63 20.80 2.00 -18.09
N LYS A 64 21.76 2.84 -18.51
CA LYS A 64 23.20 2.59 -18.40
C LYS A 64 23.66 2.39 -16.95
N LYS A 65 23.37 3.33 -16.04
CA LYS A 65 23.80 3.22 -14.63
C LYS A 65 23.16 2.04 -13.91
N TYR A 66 21.94 1.68 -14.30
CA TYR A 66 21.30 0.49 -13.77
C TYR A 66 21.97 -0.79 -14.25
N LYS A 67 22.31 -0.86 -15.54
CA LYS A 67 23.07 -1.98 -16.11
C LYS A 67 24.42 -2.13 -15.42
N GLU A 68 25.16 -1.03 -15.24
CA GLU A 68 26.42 -1.00 -14.48
C GLU A 68 26.22 -1.49 -13.03
N PHE A 69 25.14 -1.04 -12.36
CA PHE A 69 24.78 -1.54 -11.04
C PHE A 69 24.52 -3.06 -11.05
N GLN A 70 23.70 -3.55 -11.98
CA GLN A 70 23.41 -4.98 -12.11
C GLN A 70 24.67 -5.79 -12.37
N GLU A 71 25.51 -5.35 -13.30
CA GLU A 71 26.79 -6.00 -13.63
C GLU A 71 27.76 -6.00 -12.43
N SER A 72 27.65 -5.00 -11.54
CA SER A 72 28.43 -4.96 -10.29
C SER A 72 27.94 -5.92 -9.20
N LEU A 73 26.76 -6.53 -9.35
CA LEU A 73 26.21 -7.46 -8.37
C LEU A 73 26.82 -8.86 -8.51
N PRO A 74 26.95 -9.61 -7.40
CA PRO A 74 27.18 -11.05 -7.43
C PRO A 74 26.17 -11.78 -8.33
N SER A 75 26.60 -12.83 -9.04
CA SER A 75 25.79 -13.51 -10.05
C SER A 75 24.45 -14.04 -9.54
N ASP A 76 24.39 -14.47 -8.28
CA ASP A 76 23.18 -14.94 -7.59
C ASP A 76 22.17 -13.81 -7.32
N LYS A 77 22.65 -12.56 -7.20
CA LYS A 77 21.82 -11.36 -7.00
C LYS A 77 21.40 -10.70 -8.31
N GLN A 78 22.18 -10.86 -9.37
CA GLN A 78 21.86 -10.30 -10.69
C GLN A 78 20.46 -10.71 -11.18
N GLU A 79 20.11 -11.98 -11.03
CA GLU A 79 18.82 -12.51 -11.50
C GLU A 79 17.63 -11.88 -10.75
N GLY A 80 17.78 -11.60 -9.46
CA GLY A 80 16.78 -10.90 -8.67
C GLY A 80 16.47 -9.52 -9.25
N PHE A 81 17.51 -8.75 -9.56
CA PHE A 81 17.39 -7.40 -10.11
C PHE A 81 17.07 -7.38 -11.61
N LYS A 82 17.41 -8.40 -12.40
CA LYS A 82 16.99 -8.49 -13.82
C LYS A 82 15.47 -8.38 -13.97
N ARG A 83 14.71 -8.93 -13.03
CA ARG A 83 13.24 -8.87 -13.02
C ARG A 83 12.64 -7.48 -12.75
N LEU A 84 13.46 -6.51 -12.36
CA LEU A 84 13.03 -5.10 -12.24
C LEU A 84 13.07 -4.35 -13.58
N ASN A 85 13.69 -4.91 -14.63
CA ASN A 85 13.78 -4.28 -15.95
C ASN A 85 12.65 -4.79 -16.89
N PRO A 86 11.71 -3.92 -17.35
CA PRO A 86 10.61 -4.32 -18.23
C PRO A 86 11.04 -4.63 -19.68
N GLU A 87 12.08 -3.97 -20.18
CA GLU A 87 12.49 -4.05 -21.60
C GLU A 87 12.87 -5.47 -22.02
N ASN A 88 13.46 -6.24 -21.10
CA ASN A 88 13.93 -7.60 -21.36
C ASN A 88 12.82 -8.60 -21.71
N ASN A 89 11.57 -8.35 -21.30
CA ASN A 89 10.46 -9.29 -21.49
C ASN A 89 9.54 -8.92 -22.67
N TYR A 90 9.53 -7.65 -23.09
CA TYR A 90 8.61 -7.12 -24.10
C TYR A 90 9.33 -6.14 -25.03
N PRO A 91 10.08 -6.65 -26.04
CA PRO A 91 10.81 -5.80 -26.97
C PRO A 91 9.84 -4.94 -27.82
N PRO A 92 10.30 -3.78 -28.33
CA PRO A 92 9.43 -2.83 -29.03
C PRO A 92 8.60 -3.40 -30.18
N GLU A 93 9.19 -4.23 -31.05
CA GLU A 93 8.48 -4.85 -32.18
C GLU A 93 7.31 -5.72 -31.73
N ARG A 94 7.49 -6.43 -30.62
CA ARG A 94 6.44 -7.26 -30.03
C ARG A 94 5.33 -6.41 -29.41
N VAL A 95 5.68 -5.27 -28.82
CA VAL A 95 4.67 -4.32 -28.32
C VAL A 95 3.92 -3.66 -29.47
N LYS A 96 4.59 -3.40 -30.60
CA LYS A 96 3.95 -2.95 -31.84
C LYS A 96 2.93 -3.97 -32.35
N GLU A 97 3.30 -5.25 -32.41
CA GLU A 97 2.38 -6.34 -32.77
C GLU A 97 1.15 -6.37 -31.84
N LEU A 98 1.39 -6.31 -30.52
CA LEU A 98 0.32 -6.26 -29.52
C LEU A 98 -0.62 -5.07 -29.73
N TYR A 99 -0.06 -3.88 -29.98
CA TYR A 99 -0.82 -2.66 -30.24
C TYR A 99 -1.70 -2.81 -31.48
N LEU A 100 -1.15 -3.31 -32.59
CA LEU A 100 -1.89 -3.46 -33.85
C LEU A 100 -3.07 -4.43 -33.67
N LYS A 101 -2.82 -5.59 -33.05
CA LYS A 101 -3.88 -6.57 -32.74
C LYS A 101 -4.93 -5.99 -31.80
N ALA A 102 -4.51 -5.27 -30.75
CA ALA A 102 -5.43 -4.63 -29.81
C ALA A 102 -6.30 -3.55 -30.50
N ARG A 103 -5.71 -2.78 -31.42
CA ARG A 103 -6.41 -1.74 -32.18
C ARG A 103 -7.44 -2.33 -33.13
N GLU A 104 -7.11 -3.42 -33.80
CA GLU A 104 -8.05 -4.18 -34.62
C GLU A 104 -9.26 -4.66 -33.80
N ARG A 105 -9.00 -5.29 -32.65
CA ARG A 105 -10.06 -5.75 -31.73
C ARG A 105 -10.93 -4.60 -31.24
N TYR A 106 -10.33 -3.51 -30.76
CA TYR A 106 -11.08 -2.35 -30.27
C TYR A 106 -11.91 -1.69 -31.38
N ASN A 107 -11.42 -1.63 -32.62
CA ASN A 107 -12.17 -1.09 -33.74
C ASN A 107 -13.42 -1.92 -34.05
N SER A 108 -13.35 -3.24 -33.85
CA SER A 108 -14.49 -4.16 -34.01
C SER A 108 -15.53 -4.07 -32.88
N PHE A 109 -15.23 -3.36 -31.79
CA PHE A 109 -16.18 -3.23 -30.68
C PHE A 109 -17.46 -2.51 -31.08
N SER A 110 -18.59 -3.01 -30.58
CA SER A 110 -19.86 -2.27 -30.60
C SER A 110 -19.72 -0.94 -29.81
N PRO A 111 -20.59 0.05 -30.05
CA PRO A 111 -20.58 1.30 -29.28
C PRO A 111 -20.64 1.06 -27.76
N ASN A 112 -21.51 0.15 -27.31
CA ASN A 112 -21.60 -0.25 -25.91
C ASN A 112 -20.33 -0.93 -25.42
N ALA A 113 -19.72 -1.83 -26.19
CA ALA A 113 -18.45 -2.46 -25.83
C ALA A 113 -17.31 -1.42 -25.62
N LYS A 114 -17.23 -0.38 -26.45
CA LYS A 114 -16.26 0.73 -26.27
C LYS A 114 -16.51 1.52 -24.98
N ILE A 115 -17.77 1.75 -24.63
CA ILE A 115 -18.15 2.43 -23.38
C ILE A 115 -17.83 1.56 -22.17
N ILE A 116 -18.17 0.27 -22.23
CA ILE A 116 -17.85 -0.73 -21.19
C ILE A 116 -16.36 -0.72 -20.92
N PHE A 117 -15.53 -0.82 -21.96
CA PHE A 117 -14.08 -0.80 -21.82
C PHE A 117 -13.59 0.42 -21.01
N LYS A 118 -14.10 1.62 -21.32
CA LYS A 118 -13.74 2.87 -20.63
C LYS A 118 -14.25 2.95 -19.19
N ARG A 119 -15.25 2.15 -18.82
CA ARG A 119 -15.88 2.09 -17.48
C ARG A 119 -15.36 0.92 -16.64
N MET A 120 -14.46 0.10 -17.18
CA MET A 120 -13.86 -1.04 -16.48
C MET A 120 -12.65 -0.61 -15.66
N LEU A 121 -12.58 -1.07 -14.41
CA LEU A 121 -11.43 -0.88 -13.54
C LEU A 121 -10.73 -2.21 -13.28
N TRP A 122 -9.42 -2.21 -13.39
CA TRP A 122 -8.60 -3.35 -13.02
C TRP A 122 -7.97 -3.13 -11.64
N GLU A 123 -8.38 -3.98 -10.69
CA GLU A 123 -7.94 -3.86 -9.30
C GLU A 123 -6.54 -4.41 -9.09
N GLY A 124 -5.85 -3.83 -8.12
CA GLY A 124 -4.46 -4.12 -7.91
C GLY A 124 -4.14 -5.43 -7.22
N ALA A 125 -3.29 -6.21 -7.87
CA ALA A 125 -2.58 -7.33 -7.30
C ALA A 125 -1.13 -6.95 -7.06
N SER A 126 -0.66 -7.12 -5.81
CA SER A 126 0.67 -6.64 -5.44
C SER A 126 1.77 -7.42 -6.13
N ARG A 127 2.82 -6.72 -6.55
CA ARG A 127 4.12 -7.34 -6.84
C ARG A 127 4.61 -8.06 -5.58
N GLY A 128 4.88 -9.36 -5.68
CA GLY A 128 5.13 -10.26 -4.55
C GLY A 128 3.92 -11.13 -4.16
N ALA A 129 2.71 -10.75 -4.58
CA ALA A 129 1.58 -11.67 -4.67
C ALA A 129 1.50 -12.30 -6.06
N ILE A 130 1.71 -11.51 -7.12
CA ILE A 130 1.98 -11.97 -8.49
C ILE A 130 3.48 -11.83 -8.83
N ASN A 131 3.96 -12.57 -9.82
CA ASN A 131 5.34 -12.42 -10.31
C ASN A 131 5.48 -11.17 -11.21
N ASP A 132 6.72 -10.87 -11.57
CA ASP A 132 7.06 -9.62 -12.24
C ASP A 132 6.66 -9.63 -13.72
N GLU A 133 6.80 -10.77 -14.39
CA GLU A 133 6.38 -10.94 -15.78
C GLU A 133 4.87 -10.77 -15.95
N MET A 134 4.09 -11.31 -15.01
CA MET A 134 2.65 -11.10 -14.94
C MET A 134 2.34 -9.63 -14.70
N PHE A 135 2.96 -9.01 -13.67
CA PHE A 135 2.75 -7.60 -13.33
C PHE A 135 3.08 -6.64 -14.49
N GLN A 136 4.19 -6.89 -15.19
CA GLN A 136 4.59 -6.11 -16.36
C GLN A 136 3.63 -6.32 -17.53
N GLY A 137 3.31 -7.59 -17.86
CA GLY A 137 2.48 -7.93 -19.01
C GLY A 137 1.07 -7.34 -18.90
N ILE A 138 0.50 -7.40 -17.70
CA ILE A 138 -0.84 -6.86 -17.47
C ILE A 138 -0.85 -5.33 -17.47
N THR A 139 0.18 -4.67 -16.90
CA THR A 139 0.32 -3.21 -16.96
C THR A 139 0.43 -2.73 -18.41
N LEU A 140 1.30 -3.40 -19.18
CA LEU A 140 1.52 -3.13 -20.60
C LEU A 140 0.20 -3.27 -21.39
N LEU A 141 -0.50 -4.40 -21.24
CA LEU A 141 -1.74 -4.67 -21.96
C LEU A 141 -2.78 -3.56 -21.71
N TYR A 142 -2.99 -3.16 -20.46
CA TYR A 142 -3.98 -2.12 -20.16
C TYR A 142 -3.58 -0.75 -20.64
N ASN A 143 -2.30 -0.39 -20.55
CA ASN A 143 -1.84 0.89 -21.07
C ASN A 143 -1.99 0.95 -22.59
N ILE A 144 -1.65 -0.12 -23.33
CA ILE A 144 -1.89 -0.22 -24.78
C ILE A 144 -3.38 -0.08 -25.11
N LEU A 145 -4.25 -0.83 -24.44
CA LEU A 145 -5.69 -0.74 -24.68
C LEU A 145 -6.24 0.66 -24.35
N SER A 146 -5.69 1.34 -23.34
CA SER A 146 -6.12 2.68 -22.95
C SER A 146 -5.65 3.74 -23.95
N ILE A 147 -4.42 3.63 -24.47
CA ILE A 147 -3.91 4.48 -25.55
C ILE A 147 -4.87 4.44 -26.75
N ILE A 148 -5.29 3.22 -27.14
CA ILE A 148 -6.24 3.01 -28.23
C ILE A 148 -7.61 3.60 -27.90
N ALA A 149 -8.14 3.36 -26.70
CA ALA A 149 -9.49 3.78 -26.36
C ALA A 149 -9.65 5.30 -26.18
N TYR A 150 -8.58 5.97 -25.75
CA TYR A 150 -8.54 7.42 -25.57
C TYR A 150 -7.92 8.17 -26.75
N ASP A 151 -7.49 7.45 -27.80
CA ASP A 151 -6.89 7.99 -29.02
C ASP A 151 -5.71 8.94 -28.71
N VAL A 152 -4.80 8.46 -27.88
CA VAL A 152 -3.54 9.15 -27.54
C VAL A 152 -2.35 8.36 -28.07
N THR A 153 -1.14 8.91 -27.97
CA THR A 153 0.11 8.22 -28.35
C THR A 153 1.01 7.91 -27.17
N ASP A 154 0.80 8.59 -26.04
CA ASP A 154 1.52 8.34 -24.80
C ASP A 154 0.52 8.03 -23.66
N PRO A 155 0.72 6.97 -22.86
CA PRO A 155 -0.15 6.70 -21.72
C PRO A 155 -0.12 7.83 -20.68
N ARG A 156 0.90 8.69 -20.69
CA ARG A 156 1.00 9.89 -19.84
C ARG A 156 -0.10 10.91 -20.13
N ASP A 157 -0.56 10.96 -21.37
CA ASP A 157 -1.61 11.88 -21.82
C ASP A 157 -3.01 11.44 -21.37
N ILE A 158 -3.13 10.22 -20.84
CA ILE A 158 -4.37 9.70 -20.26
C ILE A 158 -4.50 10.26 -18.84
N PRO A 159 -5.61 10.95 -18.51
CA PRO A 159 -5.89 11.40 -17.16
C PRO A 159 -5.77 10.25 -16.15
N ASN A 160 -5.12 10.50 -15.01
CA ASN A 160 -4.73 9.44 -14.07
C ASN A 160 -5.94 8.66 -13.51
N GLU A 161 -7.06 9.34 -13.29
CA GLU A 161 -8.33 8.75 -12.84
C GLU A 161 -8.94 7.78 -13.87
N LYS A 162 -8.60 7.96 -15.16
CA LYS A 162 -9.01 7.11 -16.28
C LYS A 162 -8.05 5.97 -16.57
N ARG A 163 -6.89 5.92 -15.90
CA ARG A 163 -5.96 4.79 -16.05
C ARG A 163 -6.52 3.55 -15.35
N LEU A 164 -6.59 2.45 -16.09
CA LEU A 164 -7.41 1.29 -15.72
C LEU A 164 -6.73 0.39 -14.68
N HIS A 165 -5.40 0.39 -14.56
CA HIS A 165 -4.64 -0.49 -13.67
C HIS A 165 -4.26 0.16 -12.32
N SER A 166 -4.38 -0.61 -11.23
CA SER A 166 -3.76 -0.35 -9.93
C SER A 166 -2.66 -1.35 -9.56
N PRO A 167 -1.49 -0.97 -9.01
CA PRO A 167 -0.32 -1.85 -8.90
C PRO A 167 -0.35 -2.78 -7.68
N GLY A 168 -1.43 -2.76 -6.90
CA GLY A 168 -1.49 -3.50 -5.65
C GLY A 168 -0.68 -2.83 -4.52
N GLU A 169 -0.68 -3.47 -3.34
CA GLU A 169 0.01 -3.04 -2.12
C GLU A 169 1.54 -3.24 -2.14
N GLY A 170 2.10 -3.63 -3.28
CA GLY A 170 3.48 -4.15 -3.36
C GLY A 170 4.55 -3.10 -3.61
N GLY A 171 4.15 -1.86 -3.87
CA GLY A 171 5.00 -0.81 -4.41
C GLY A 171 5.10 -0.87 -5.93
N ILE A 172 5.56 0.23 -6.54
CA ILE A 172 5.77 0.35 -8.00
C ILE A 172 7.27 0.31 -8.28
N PRO A 173 7.76 -0.58 -9.16
CA PRO A 173 9.17 -0.56 -9.54
C PRO A 173 9.55 0.73 -10.27
N PRO A 174 10.79 1.20 -10.15
CA PRO A 174 11.30 2.25 -11.00
C PRO A 174 11.37 1.74 -12.45
N THR A 175 10.47 2.21 -13.34
CA THR A 175 10.46 1.77 -14.75
C THR A 175 11.33 2.64 -15.66
N SER A 176 12.02 3.64 -15.11
CA SER A 176 12.91 4.57 -15.83
C SER A 176 14.13 3.92 -16.52
N MET A 177 14.12 2.59 -16.63
CA MET A 177 15.17 1.74 -17.18
C MET A 177 14.92 1.36 -18.64
N VAL A 178 13.74 1.67 -19.19
CA VAL A 178 13.40 1.46 -20.60
C VAL A 178 13.77 2.71 -21.40
N THR A 179 14.42 2.53 -22.55
CA THR A 179 14.72 3.65 -23.45
C THR A 179 13.46 4.12 -24.17
N GLU A 180 13.17 5.42 -24.14
CA GLU A 180 12.04 5.98 -24.89
C GLU A 180 12.33 5.96 -26.39
N GLN A 181 11.36 5.49 -27.18
CA GLN A 181 11.41 5.53 -28.63
C GLN A 181 10.01 5.58 -29.25
N ASP A 182 9.88 6.29 -30.35
CA ASP A 182 8.63 6.36 -31.12
C ASP A 182 8.42 5.08 -31.94
N ILE A 183 7.26 4.48 -31.81
CA ILE A 183 6.84 3.35 -32.63
C ILE A 183 5.92 3.87 -33.72
N ARG A 184 6.32 3.66 -34.98
CA ARG A 184 5.61 4.17 -36.15
C ARG A 184 5.08 3.04 -37.03
N ASP A 185 4.02 3.32 -37.78
CA ASP A 185 3.51 2.44 -38.82
C ASP A 185 4.41 2.47 -40.08
N GLU A 186 4.07 1.67 -41.09
CA GLU A 186 4.80 1.62 -42.36
C GLU A 186 4.79 2.94 -43.14
N LYS A 187 3.84 3.85 -42.82
CA LYS A 187 3.69 5.17 -43.44
C LYS A 187 4.38 6.27 -42.63
N GLY A 188 5.03 5.93 -41.52
CA GLY A 188 5.72 6.87 -40.64
C GLY A 188 4.83 7.58 -39.61
N HIS A 189 3.54 7.24 -39.51
CA HIS A 189 2.66 7.80 -38.49
C HIS A 189 3.01 7.25 -37.12
N LEU A 190 3.02 8.11 -36.10
CA LEU A 190 3.23 7.70 -34.72
C LEU A 190 2.04 6.85 -34.25
N LEU A 191 2.32 5.62 -33.85
CA LEU A 191 1.34 4.73 -33.23
C LEU A 191 1.29 4.96 -31.72
N PHE A 192 2.46 4.92 -31.08
CA PHE A 192 2.64 5.21 -29.66
C PHE A 192 4.12 5.43 -29.34
N THR A 193 4.40 6.02 -28.18
CA THR A 193 5.76 6.13 -27.64
C THR A 193 6.04 4.92 -26.73
N TYR A 194 7.00 4.08 -27.13
CA TYR A 194 7.51 2.99 -26.30
C TYR A 194 8.43 3.58 -25.23
N GLY A 195 8.31 3.11 -23.99
CA GLY A 195 9.14 3.60 -22.91
C GLY A 195 8.62 3.22 -21.53
N PRO A 196 9.20 3.81 -20.46
CA PRO A 196 8.86 3.54 -19.07
C PRO A 196 7.36 3.62 -18.80
N ALA A 197 6.69 4.64 -19.35
CA ALA A 197 5.28 4.92 -19.08
C ALA A 197 4.34 3.78 -19.46
N LEU A 198 4.69 2.95 -20.46
CA LEU A 198 3.90 1.76 -20.82
C LEU A 198 3.90 0.68 -19.73
N PHE A 199 4.92 0.64 -18.89
CA PHE A 199 5.09 -0.36 -17.83
C PHE A 199 4.77 0.21 -16.44
N GLU A 200 4.31 1.48 -16.38
CA GLU A 200 3.90 2.11 -15.14
C GLU A 200 2.39 2.03 -14.95
N SER A 201 2.00 1.67 -13.72
CA SER A 201 0.64 1.93 -13.27
C SER A 201 0.39 3.43 -13.13
N GLY A 202 -0.78 3.87 -13.58
CA GLY A 202 -1.33 5.21 -13.36
C GLY A 202 -1.79 5.49 -11.94
N LYS A 203 -1.97 4.42 -11.15
CA LYS A 203 -2.38 4.48 -9.75
C LYS A 203 -1.26 3.98 -8.85
N PHE A 204 -1.31 4.28 -7.56
CA PHE A 204 -0.59 3.55 -6.52
C PHE A 204 -1.51 3.24 -5.36
N GLN A 205 -1.35 2.06 -4.74
CA GLN A 205 -2.12 1.74 -3.54
C GLN A 205 -1.34 2.18 -2.32
N ASN A 206 -1.95 3.06 -1.54
CA ASN A 206 -1.56 3.29 -0.17
C ASN A 206 -2.34 2.25 0.66
N ALA A 207 -1.64 1.37 1.36
CA ALA A 207 -2.22 0.32 2.20
C ALA A 207 -1.58 0.34 3.57
N SER A 208 -2.10 -0.43 4.53
CA SER A 208 -1.62 -0.38 5.93
C SER A 208 -0.13 -0.71 6.09
N GLY A 209 0.45 -1.52 5.21
CA GLY A 209 1.90 -1.82 5.22
C GLY A 209 2.79 -0.69 4.69
N LEU A 210 2.20 0.35 4.07
CA LEU A 210 2.89 1.53 3.55
C LEU A 210 4.08 1.18 2.64
N PHE A 211 3.95 0.13 1.82
CA PHE A 211 4.94 -0.28 0.82
C PHE A 211 4.77 0.56 -0.47
N LEU A 212 5.09 1.85 -0.38
CA LEU A 212 4.78 2.82 -1.43
C LEU A 212 5.78 2.83 -2.61
N GLY A 213 6.80 1.99 -2.56
CA GLY A 213 7.83 1.86 -3.59
C GLY A 213 9.04 2.78 -3.36
N SER A 214 9.87 2.93 -4.41
CA SER A 214 11.15 3.64 -4.33
C SER A 214 11.01 5.16 -4.19
N ASN A 215 9.90 5.73 -4.66
CA ASN A 215 9.67 7.17 -4.67
C ASN A 215 8.19 7.53 -4.44
N PRO A 216 7.74 7.54 -3.18
CA PRO A 216 6.36 7.88 -2.82
C PRO A 216 6.02 9.32 -3.20
N ALA A 217 6.94 10.28 -3.04
CA ALA A 217 6.69 11.69 -3.34
C ALA A 217 6.39 11.91 -4.83
N LYS A 218 7.18 11.30 -5.72
CA LYS A 218 6.90 11.29 -7.17
C LYS A 218 5.54 10.65 -7.46
N SER A 219 5.28 9.48 -6.89
CA SER A 219 4.02 8.75 -7.08
C SER A 219 2.81 9.52 -6.52
N LEU A 220 3.00 10.24 -5.42
CA LEU A 220 2.00 11.12 -4.83
C LEU A 220 1.69 12.27 -5.79
N ILE A 221 2.68 12.84 -6.48
CA ILE A 221 2.47 13.94 -7.43
C ILE A 221 1.88 13.46 -8.76
N GLU A 222 2.38 12.35 -9.30
CA GLU A 222 2.15 11.96 -10.70
C GLU A 222 1.07 10.89 -10.89
N LYS A 223 0.59 10.25 -9.81
CA LYS A 223 -0.31 9.08 -9.90
C LYS A 223 -1.52 9.24 -8.99
N THR A 224 -2.62 8.60 -9.37
CA THR A 224 -3.81 8.54 -8.51
C THR A 224 -3.54 7.65 -7.29
N GLN A 225 -3.84 8.16 -6.10
CA GLN A 225 -3.69 7.39 -4.87
C GLN A 225 -4.96 6.60 -4.57
N GLU A 226 -4.83 5.28 -4.44
CA GLU A 226 -5.91 4.41 -3.96
C GLU A 226 -5.69 4.11 -2.47
N ILE A 227 -6.61 4.54 -1.61
CA ILE A 227 -6.57 4.19 -0.18
C ILE A 227 -7.26 2.85 -0.01
N LYS A 228 -6.49 1.81 0.31
CA LYS A 228 -6.95 0.43 0.17
C LYS A 228 -7.47 -0.21 1.47
N ASP A 229 -8.63 -0.84 1.34
CA ASP A 229 -9.08 -2.02 2.11
C ASP A 229 -9.28 -3.24 1.18
N GLN A 230 -9.29 -4.47 1.71
CA GLN A 230 -9.46 -5.70 0.92
C GLN A 230 -10.58 -6.60 1.47
N SER A 231 -11.64 -6.79 0.68
CA SER A 231 -12.81 -7.60 1.06
C SER A 231 -12.50 -9.08 1.32
N ALA A 232 -11.46 -9.63 0.72
CA ALA A 232 -11.07 -11.03 0.91
C ALA A 232 -10.59 -11.34 2.34
N LYS A 233 -10.29 -10.32 3.13
CA LYS A 233 -9.72 -10.45 4.47
C LYS A 233 -9.85 -9.17 5.30
N GLN A 234 -11.08 -8.77 5.53
CA GLN A 234 -11.37 -7.51 6.23
C GLN A 234 -10.85 -7.52 7.67
N GLY A 235 -10.34 -6.37 8.11
CA GLY A 235 -9.72 -6.21 9.42
C GLY A 235 -8.32 -6.82 9.56
N ILE A 236 -7.78 -7.48 8.52
CA ILE A 236 -6.38 -7.93 8.49
C ILE A 236 -5.66 -7.44 7.23
N GLY A 237 -4.42 -6.97 7.39
CA GLY A 237 -3.67 -6.39 6.29
C GLY A 237 -3.16 -7.39 5.25
N GLY A 238 -2.53 -6.85 4.20
CA GLY A 238 -1.68 -7.56 3.25
C GLY A 238 -0.77 -8.60 3.90
N ARG A 239 -0.58 -9.76 3.24
CA ARG A 239 0.35 -10.81 3.69
C ARG A 239 1.15 -11.32 2.49
N ALA A 240 2.48 -11.36 2.62
CA ALA A 240 3.37 -11.97 1.63
C ALA A 240 4.21 -13.08 2.29
N PRO A 241 4.21 -14.31 1.76
CA PRO A 241 5.09 -15.39 2.22
C PRO A 241 6.57 -15.03 2.07
N LYS A 242 7.41 -15.48 3.01
CA LYS A 242 8.87 -15.25 3.03
C LYS A 242 9.56 -15.70 1.74
N GLU A 243 9.09 -16.80 1.16
CA GLU A 243 9.66 -17.40 -0.05
C GLU A 243 9.49 -16.47 -1.26
N LYS A 244 8.47 -15.60 -1.23
CA LYS A 244 8.17 -14.62 -2.29
C LYS A 244 8.81 -13.26 -2.08
N VAL A 245 9.43 -13.04 -0.92
CA VAL A 245 10.17 -11.82 -0.63
C VAL A 245 11.61 -11.98 -1.14
N GLY A 246 11.74 -11.92 -2.47
CA GLY A 246 13.02 -11.95 -3.18
C GLY A 246 13.80 -10.63 -3.02
N ASP A 247 15.02 -10.57 -3.55
CA ASP A 247 15.87 -9.35 -3.46
C ASP A 247 15.21 -8.11 -4.08
N ASP A 248 14.44 -8.30 -5.15
CA ASP A 248 13.65 -7.25 -5.80
C ASP A 248 12.54 -6.72 -4.89
N VAL A 249 11.78 -7.61 -4.23
CA VAL A 249 10.71 -7.25 -3.29
C VAL A 249 11.30 -6.60 -2.03
N GLN A 250 12.42 -7.11 -1.50
CA GLN A 250 13.12 -6.51 -0.36
C GLN A 250 13.60 -5.10 -0.66
N ALA A 251 14.17 -4.89 -1.84
CA ALA A 251 14.62 -3.59 -2.31
C ALA A 251 13.45 -2.63 -2.52
N LEU A 252 12.38 -3.09 -3.18
CA LEU A 252 11.20 -2.28 -3.49
C LEU A 252 10.40 -1.89 -2.24
N ARG A 253 10.15 -2.86 -1.34
CA ARG A 253 9.32 -2.68 -0.15
C ARG A 253 10.10 -2.21 1.07
N LYS A 254 11.43 -2.14 0.97
CA LYS A 254 12.29 -1.72 2.07
C LYS A 254 12.09 -2.60 3.34
N VAL A 255 11.93 -3.92 3.16
CA VAL A 255 11.94 -4.96 4.23
C VAL A 255 13.06 -5.99 4.09
N GLU A 256 13.40 -6.72 5.17
CA GLU A 256 14.22 -7.93 5.07
C GLU A 256 13.43 -9.14 4.53
N ARG A 257 14.15 -10.22 4.17
CA ARG A 257 13.56 -11.48 3.71
C ARG A 257 12.88 -12.23 4.84
N ARG A 258 11.60 -11.95 5.01
CA ARG A 258 10.74 -12.57 6.03
C ARG A 258 9.27 -12.62 5.58
N GLU A 259 8.41 -13.28 6.35
CA GLU A 259 6.97 -13.11 6.15
C GLU A 259 6.59 -11.65 6.46
N LEU A 260 5.79 -11.04 5.58
CA LEU A 260 5.39 -9.64 5.70
C LEU A 260 3.91 -9.55 6.08
N PRO A 261 3.59 -9.46 7.38
CA PRO A 261 2.27 -9.04 7.81
C PRO A 261 2.15 -7.52 7.64
N SER A 262 1.02 -7.08 7.08
CA SER A 262 0.62 -5.68 7.16
C SER A 262 -0.40 -5.53 8.30
N PRO A 263 -0.48 -4.36 8.93
CA PRO A 263 -1.44 -4.06 9.98
C PRO A 263 -2.89 -4.24 9.51
N GLY A 264 -3.79 -4.65 10.41
CA GLY A 264 -5.21 -4.85 10.10
C GLY A 264 -5.98 -3.58 9.77
N GLN A 265 -5.63 -2.48 10.45
CA GLN A 265 -6.12 -1.15 10.17
C GLN A 265 -4.94 -0.22 9.91
N ARG A 266 -5.15 0.83 9.11
CA ARG A 266 -4.17 1.92 9.05
C ARG A 266 -4.23 2.68 10.36
N GLN A 267 -3.08 2.83 11.02
CA GLN A 267 -3.02 3.52 12.30
C GLN A 267 -3.34 5.01 12.24
N ALA A 268 -3.36 5.60 11.04
CA ALA A 268 -3.76 6.98 10.78
C ALA A 268 -5.27 7.24 10.77
N PHE A 269 -6.11 6.19 10.87
CA PHE A 269 -7.56 6.28 10.70
C PHE A 269 -8.27 5.72 11.93
N LYS A 270 -8.26 6.46 13.04
CA LYS A 270 -9.03 6.06 14.24
C LYS A 270 -10.45 6.64 14.22
N SER A 271 -10.71 7.63 13.37
CA SER A 271 -12.03 8.23 13.18
C SER A 271 -12.28 8.63 11.73
N VAL A 272 -13.55 8.95 11.41
CA VAL A 272 -13.95 9.43 10.08
C VAL A 272 -13.32 10.79 9.79
N GLU A 273 -13.15 11.62 10.82
CA GLU A 273 -12.48 12.93 10.74
C GLU A 273 -10.99 12.78 10.44
N GLU A 274 -10.27 11.82 11.05
CA GLU A 274 -8.87 11.55 10.71
C GLU A 274 -8.71 10.97 9.29
N GLU A 275 -9.69 10.18 8.85
CA GLU A 275 -9.76 9.70 7.48
C GLU A 275 -10.01 10.85 6.50
N GLU A 276 -10.95 11.74 6.80
CA GLU A 276 -11.20 12.98 6.06
C GLU A 276 -9.94 13.86 6.03
N ILE A 277 -9.25 14.05 7.15
CA ILE A 277 -8.00 14.83 7.22
C ILE A 277 -6.92 14.24 6.32
N ASN A 278 -6.73 12.94 6.30
CA ASN A 278 -5.76 12.31 5.40
C ASN A 278 -6.15 12.42 3.93
N HIS A 279 -7.44 12.29 3.64
CA HIS A 279 -8.00 12.47 2.31
C HIS A 279 -7.84 13.92 1.85
N VAL A 280 -8.10 14.89 2.73
CA VAL A 280 -7.87 16.32 2.56
C VAL A 280 -6.37 16.61 2.43
N LEU A 281 -5.49 16.02 3.24
CA LEU A 281 -4.03 16.19 3.12
C LEU A 281 -3.53 15.64 1.78
N ALA A 282 -4.01 14.48 1.37
CA ALA A 282 -3.71 13.94 0.06
C ALA A 282 -4.28 14.84 -1.05
N ALA A 283 -5.50 15.38 -0.89
CA ALA A 283 -6.21 16.15 -1.91
C ALA A 283 -5.61 17.55 -2.07
N LEU A 284 -5.28 18.19 -0.96
CA LEU A 284 -4.44 19.39 -0.91
C LEU A 284 -3.09 19.12 -1.58
N PHE A 285 -2.50 17.93 -1.41
CA PHE A 285 -1.24 17.56 -2.05
C PHE A 285 -1.27 17.47 -3.58
N LYS A 286 -2.43 17.18 -4.15
CA LYS A 286 -2.52 16.75 -5.55
C LYS A 286 -3.46 17.61 -6.41
N GLY A 287 -4.39 18.32 -5.79
CA GLY A 287 -5.68 18.65 -6.40
C GLY A 287 -6.64 17.45 -6.27
N ASN A 288 -7.91 17.73 -5.98
CA ASN A 288 -8.94 16.72 -5.63
C ASN A 288 -9.12 15.60 -6.68
N GLU A 289 -8.74 15.81 -7.94
CA GLU A 289 -8.93 14.88 -9.06
C GLU A 289 -8.00 13.65 -9.04
N SER A 290 -7.07 13.54 -8.08
CA SER A 290 -5.98 12.54 -8.09
C SER A 290 -6.00 11.53 -6.92
N ILE A 291 -7.14 11.31 -6.27
CA ILE A 291 -7.31 10.36 -5.14
C ILE A 291 -8.58 9.55 -5.32
N VAL A 292 -8.54 8.29 -4.91
CA VAL A 292 -9.68 7.37 -4.87
C VAL A 292 -9.65 6.63 -3.52
N GLY A 293 -10.74 6.66 -2.76
CA GLY A 293 -10.93 5.79 -1.60
C GLY A 293 -11.38 4.39 -2.05
N ASN A 294 -10.90 3.31 -1.42
CA ASN A 294 -11.37 1.94 -1.66
C ASN A 294 -11.81 1.29 -0.33
N TYR A 295 -13.10 0.97 -0.22
CA TYR A 295 -13.75 0.45 0.96
C TYR A 295 -14.25 -0.98 0.73
N GLY A 296 -13.84 -1.92 1.58
CA GLY A 296 -14.46 -3.24 1.66
C GLY A 296 -15.72 -3.19 2.51
N ILE A 297 -16.76 -3.94 2.14
CA ILE A 297 -18.02 -3.98 2.91
C ILE A 297 -18.08 -5.16 3.91
N ILE A 298 -18.34 -4.93 5.21
CA ILE A 298 -18.51 -5.96 6.26
C ILE A 298 -19.99 -6.19 6.60
N LYS A 299 -20.38 -7.46 6.85
CA LYS A 299 -21.59 -7.84 7.62
C LYS A 299 -21.14 -8.17 9.04
N ASN A 300 -21.82 -7.63 10.03
CA ASN A 300 -21.69 -8.14 11.39
C ASN A 300 -22.40 -9.53 11.46
N PRO A 301 -21.76 -10.61 11.95
CA PRO A 301 -22.34 -11.95 11.94
C PRO A 301 -23.63 -12.12 12.75
N SER A 302 -23.95 -11.19 13.66
CA SER A 302 -25.08 -11.28 14.59
C SER A 302 -26.39 -10.65 14.11
N SER A 303 -26.41 -9.93 12.98
CA SER A 303 -27.61 -9.24 12.48
C SER A 303 -28.05 -9.80 11.12
N VAL A 304 -28.68 -10.98 11.16
CA VAL A 304 -29.15 -11.68 9.96
C VAL A 304 -30.36 -11.00 9.28
N GLN A 305 -31.03 -10.01 9.88
CA GLN A 305 -32.33 -9.57 9.38
C GLN A 305 -32.51 -8.10 8.98
N LYS A 306 -31.54 -7.20 9.21
CA LYS A 306 -31.59 -5.82 8.70
C LYS A 306 -30.16 -5.38 8.40
N VAL A 307 -29.86 -5.03 7.16
CA VAL A 307 -28.69 -4.21 6.85
C VAL A 307 -29.22 -2.79 6.82
N PRO A 308 -28.99 -1.95 7.85
CA PRO A 308 -29.40 -0.57 7.80
C PRO A 308 -28.60 0.17 6.73
N ALA A 309 -29.15 1.26 6.19
CA ALA A 309 -28.38 2.29 5.48
C ALA A 309 -27.19 2.84 6.31
N ASP A 310 -27.15 2.51 7.61
CA ASP A 310 -26.20 2.92 8.64
C ASP A 310 -25.05 1.92 8.90
N SER A 311 -24.61 1.15 7.88
CA SER A 311 -23.34 0.43 8.03
C SER A 311 -22.16 1.43 8.08
N GLU A 312 -21.14 1.13 8.89
CA GLU A 312 -19.93 1.96 9.02
C GLU A 312 -19.27 2.23 7.65
N ALA A 313 -19.26 1.23 6.77
CA ALA A 313 -18.76 1.35 5.40
C ALA A 313 -19.55 2.40 4.58
N ASN A 314 -20.88 2.46 4.73
CA ASN A 314 -21.70 3.47 4.05
C ASN A 314 -21.46 4.86 4.61
N TYR A 315 -21.30 5.01 5.93
CA TYR A 315 -21.01 6.30 6.55
C TYR A 315 -19.65 6.85 6.08
N ARG A 316 -18.61 6.00 6.10
CA ARG A 316 -17.28 6.36 5.58
C ARG A 316 -17.31 6.72 4.11
N ALA A 317 -17.97 5.90 3.28
CA ALA A 317 -18.13 6.19 1.85
C ALA A 317 -18.85 7.53 1.62
N SER A 318 -19.92 7.83 2.38
CA SER A 318 -20.64 9.10 2.30
C SER A 318 -19.77 10.29 2.68
N ALA A 319 -19.02 10.20 3.78
CA ALA A 319 -18.11 11.25 4.23
C ALA A 319 -17.02 11.55 3.19
N VAL A 320 -16.43 10.51 2.61
CA VAL A 320 -15.39 10.65 1.57
C VAL A 320 -15.95 11.21 0.26
N LEU A 321 -17.16 10.79 -0.12
CA LEU A 321 -17.84 11.36 -1.28
C LEU A 321 -18.19 12.84 -1.07
N LYS A 322 -18.60 13.26 0.14
CA LYS A 322 -18.83 14.68 0.49
C LYS A 322 -17.57 15.53 0.40
N ALA A 323 -16.41 14.93 0.66
CA ALA A 323 -15.11 15.56 0.43
C ALA A 323 -14.73 15.66 -1.06
N GLY A 324 -15.60 15.21 -1.98
CA GLY A 324 -15.39 15.24 -3.43
C GLY A 324 -14.47 14.14 -3.95
N ILE A 325 -14.27 13.06 -3.19
CA ILE A 325 -13.31 12.00 -3.53
C ILE A 325 -14.06 10.75 -4.05
N PRO A 326 -13.70 10.24 -5.25
CA PRO A 326 -14.26 9.00 -5.78
C PRO A 326 -14.05 7.79 -4.85
N VAL A 327 -15.03 6.88 -4.85
CA VAL A 327 -15.04 5.69 -3.99
C VAL A 327 -15.15 4.40 -4.81
N ILE A 328 -14.31 3.40 -4.49
CA ILE A 328 -14.46 2.02 -4.92
C ILE A 328 -15.06 1.23 -3.76
N ILE A 329 -16.10 0.45 -4.05
CA ILE A 329 -16.78 -0.41 -3.09
C ILE A 329 -16.51 -1.85 -3.47
N THR A 330 -15.79 -2.56 -2.62
CA THR A 330 -15.40 -3.94 -2.86
C THR A 330 -16.30 -4.89 -2.07
N GLY A 331 -17.13 -5.64 -2.79
CA GLY A 331 -18.00 -6.68 -2.25
C GLY A 331 -17.28 -7.97 -1.87
N SER A 332 -18.03 -8.88 -1.22
CA SER A 332 -17.53 -10.20 -0.82
C SER A 332 -17.14 -11.07 -2.02
N GLY A 333 -16.22 -12.01 -1.81
CA GLY A 333 -15.70 -12.86 -2.89
C GLY A 333 -14.58 -12.22 -3.71
N GLY A 334 -13.87 -11.21 -3.19
CA GLY A 334 -12.62 -10.73 -3.77
C GLY A 334 -11.51 -11.80 -3.75
N GLY A 335 -10.57 -11.70 -4.70
CA GLY A 335 -9.38 -12.56 -4.75
C GLY A 335 -8.33 -12.18 -3.70
N THR A 336 -7.51 -13.13 -3.27
CA THR A 336 -6.32 -12.86 -2.45
C THR A 336 -5.22 -13.89 -2.69
N GLY A 337 -3.97 -13.45 -2.65
CA GLY A 337 -2.79 -14.31 -2.76
C GLY A 337 -2.53 -15.13 -1.48
N LYS A 338 -2.85 -14.59 -0.30
CA LYS A 338 -2.71 -15.25 1.01
C LYS A 338 -3.70 -14.66 2.03
N THR A 339 -4.48 -15.54 2.65
CA THR A 339 -5.32 -15.30 3.83
C THR A 339 -5.60 -16.64 4.53
N SER A 340 -6.11 -16.62 5.76
CA SER A 340 -6.59 -17.84 6.42
C SER A 340 -7.98 -18.22 5.91
N THR A 341 -8.36 -19.50 6.05
CA THR A 341 -9.63 -20.01 5.53
C THR A 341 -10.82 -19.40 6.27
N GLU A 342 -10.67 -19.15 7.57
CA GLU A 342 -11.69 -18.57 8.46
C GLU A 342 -12.07 -17.17 7.97
N TYR A 343 -11.09 -16.26 7.83
CA TYR A 343 -11.32 -14.91 7.30
C TYR A 343 -11.92 -14.91 5.89
N ARG A 344 -11.67 -15.94 5.08
CA ARG A 344 -12.25 -16.04 3.73
C ARG A 344 -13.70 -16.53 3.74
N GLN A 345 -14.07 -17.39 4.68
CA GLN A 345 -15.39 -18.02 4.76
C GLN A 345 -16.40 -17.17 5.56
N ASP A 346 -15.92 -16.40 6.54
CA ASP A 346 -16.78 -15.61 7.44
C ASP A 346 -17.23 -14.27 6.83
N VAL A 347 -16.60 -13.80 5.75
CA VAL A 347 -16.99 -12.56 5.04
C VAL A 347 -18.08 -12.86 4.00
N GLN A 348 -19.35 -12.90 4.44
CA GLN A 348 -20.52 -13.08 3.54
C GLN A 348 -21.33 -11.80 3.37
N GLN A 349 -21.65 -11.38 2.13
CA GLN A 349 -22.61 -10.29 1.86
C GLN A 349 -23.24 -10.24 0.47
N ASN A 350 -24.55 -9.90 0.42
CA ASN A 350 -25.30 -9.53 -0.79
C ASN A 350 -26.21 -8.25 -0.65
N ALA A 351 -26.31 -7.59 0.50
CA ALA A 351 -27.43 -6.64 0.76
C ALA A 351 -27.08 -5.13 0.81
N LEU A 352 -25.86 -4.71 0.46
CA LEU A 352 -25.35 -3.39 0.87
C LEU A 352 -25.25 -2.32 -0.24
N LEU A 353 -25.19 -2.70 -1.52
CA LEU A 353 -25.06 -1.74 -2.64
C LEU A 353 -26.28 -0.82 -2.79
N ALA A 354 -27.49 -1.35 -2.55
CA ALA A 354 -28.72 -0.56 -2.58
C ALA A 354 -28.80 0.44 -1.41
N ALA A 355 -28.38 0.02 -0.21
CA ALA A 355 -28.41 0.87 0.98
C ALA A 355 -27.43 2.05 0.90
N LEU A 356 -26.29 1.85 0.24
CA LEU A 356 -25.32 2.88 -0.07
C LEU A 356 -25.89 3.86 -1.10
N GLN A 357 -26.45 3.35 -2.20
CA GLN A 357 -27.12 4.16 -3.23
C GLN A 357 -28.20 5.07 -2.62
N THR A 358 -29.10 4.51 -1.78
CA THR A 358 -30.13 5.29 -1.07
C THR A 358 -29.53 6.38 -0.18
N ARG A 359 -28.40 6.13 0.47
CA ARG A 359 -27.75 7.11 1.34
C ARG A 359 -27.18 8.28 0.55
N ILE A 360 -26.48 7.99 -0.54
CA ILE A 360 -25.88 9.01 -1.41
C ILE A 360 -26.96 9.87 -2.05
N GLU A 361 -28.08 9.25 -2.44
CA GLU A 361 -29.26 9.95 -2.93
C GLU A 361 -29.88 10.86 -1.84
N ASN A 362 -30.11 10.35 -0.63
CA ASN A 362 -30.65 11.15 0.48
C ASN A 362 -29.72 12.33 0.85
N GLU A 363 -28.42 12.17 0.69
CA GLU A 363 -27.40 13.17 1.03
C GLU A 363 -27.04 14.07 -0.17
N GLU A 364 -27.73 13.91 -1.31
CA GLU A 364 -27.53 14.67 -2.56
C GLU A 364 -26.07 14.67 -3.07
N ILE A 365 -25.33 13.58 -2.85
CA ILE A 365 -23.89 13.55 -3.18
C ILE A 365 -23.67 13.08 -4.62
N ASN A 366 -22.84 13.81 -5.38
CA ASN A 366 -22.51 13.47 -6.76
C ASN A 366 -21.77 12.10 -6.88
N HIS A 367 -22.17 11.28 -7.85
CA HIS A 367 -21.81 9.87 -7.94
C HIS A 367 -20.48 9.64 -8.70
N HIS A 368 -19.38 9.43 -7.97
CA HIS A 368 -18.16 8.83 -8.51
C HIS A 368 -17.85 7.49 -7.82
N ILE A 369 -18.80 6.57 -7.92
CA ILE A 369 -18.71 5.26 -7.27
C ILE A 369 -18.40 4.19 -8.30
N SER A 370 -17.46 3.34 -7.92
CA SER A 370 -17.13 2.13 -8.66
C SER A 370 -17.40 0.93 -7.76
N VAL A 371 -17.87 -0.18 -8.33
CA VAL A 371 -18.14 -1.40 -7.57
C VAL A 371 -17.28 -2.55 -8.03
N SER A 372 -16.90 -3.43 -7.10
CA SER A 372 -16.03 -4.56 -7.37
C SER A 372 -16.32 -5.76 -6.45
N GLY A 373 -15.60 -6.88 -6.63
CA GLY A 373 -15.69 -8.09 -5.83
C GLY A 373 -16.74 -9.07 -6.34
N GLY A 374 -16.35 -10.35 -6.54
CA GLY A 374 -17.28 -11.41 -6.95
C GLY A 374 -17.87 -11.28 -8.36
N MET A 375 -17.31 -10.41 -9.21
CA MET A 375 -17.77 -10.08 -10.57
C MET A 375 -17.21 -11.03 -11.63
N TYR A 376 -17.40 -12.33 -11.41
CA TYR A 376 -16.77 -13.39 -12.24
C TYR A 376 -17.42 -13.60 -13.60
N GLY A 377 -18.68 -13.19 -13.78
CA GLY A 377 -19.46 -13.41 -15.00
C GLY A 377 -19.86 -12.10 -15.69
N PRO A 378 -20.12 -12.12 -17.00
CA PRO A 378 -20.60 -10.95 -17.75
C PRO A 378 -21.87 -10.33 -17.16
N SER A 379 -22.89 -11.14 -16.80
CA SER A 379 -24.16 -10.65 -16.26
C SER A 379 -24.01 -9.82 -14.97
N ARG A 380 -23.13 -10.22 -14.05
CA ARG A 380 -22.86 -9.46 -12.81
C ARG A 380 -22.18 -8.12 -13.09
N ARG A 381 -21.35 -8.05 -14.13
CA ARG A 381 -20.65 -6.83 -14.52
C ARG A 381 -21.55 -5.87 -15.26
N LEU A 382 -22.41 -6.39 -16.14
CA LEU A 382 -23.46 -5.62 -16.75
C LEU A 382 -24.37 -5.03 -15.67
N LEU A 383 -24.82 -5.82 -14.70
CA LEU A 383 -25.58 -5.31 -13.54
C LEU A 383 -24.83 -4.21 -12.77
N GLY A 384 -23.52 -4.38 -12.54
CA GLY A 384 -22.68 -3.35 -11.93
C GLY A 384 -22.64 -2.05 -12.74
N LEU A 385 -22.53 -2.13 -14.07
CA LEU A 385 -22.53 -0.98 -14.97
C LEU A 385 -23.89 -0.30 -15.11
N LEU A 386 -24.97 -1.05 -14.90
CA LEU A 386 -26.32 -0.51 -14.85
C LEU A 386 -26.53 0.31 -13.57
N LEU A 387 -25.93 -0.10 -12.45
CA LEU A 387 -26.09 0.56 -11.15
C LEU A 387 -25.05 1.65 -10.89
N PHE A 388 -23.86 1.58 -11.49
CA PHE A 388 -22.73 2.43 -11.14
C PHE A 388 -21.94 2.90 -12.35
N LYS A 389 -21.27 4.06 -12.19
CA LYS A 389 -20.48 4.68 -13.25
C LYS A 389 -19.33 3.79 -13.73
N ASN A 390 -18.66 3.09 -12.83
CA ASN A 390 -17.58 2.17 -13.19
C ASN A 390 -17.77 0.81 -12.51
N VAL A 391 -17.21 -0.24 -13.13
CA VAL A 391 -17.22 -1.61 -12.60
C VAL A 391 -15.81 -2.17 -12.54
N GLY A 392 -15.46 -2.79 -11.42
CA GLY A 392 -14.18 -3.42 -11.13
C GLY A 392 -14.27 -4.96 -11.11
N GLY A 393 -13.33 -5.60 -10.42
CA GLY A 393 -13.42 -7.03 -10.09
C GLY A 393 -12.99 -7.99 -11.21
N LEU A 394 -12.39 -7.45 -12.26
CA LEU A 394 -11.95 -8.23 -13.41
C LEU A 394 -10.64 -8.98 -13.19
N THR A 395 -9.96 -8.71 -12.08
CA THR A 395 -8.61 -9.23 -11.82
C THR A 395 -8.56 -10.75 -11.85
N PHE A 396 -9.58 -11.43 -11.32
CA PHE A 396 -9.61 -12.89 -11.36
C PHE A 396 -9.92 -13.48 -12.75
N PRO A 397 -11.00 -13.07 -13.46
CA PRO A 397 -11.22 -13.48 -14.85
C PRO A 397 -10.01 -13.23 -15.75
N HIS A 398 -9.33 -12.11 -15.57
CA HIS A 398 -8.12 -11.81 -16.33
C HIS A 398 -6.95 -12.72 -15.96
N PHE A 399 -6.75 -13.07 -14.69
CA PHE A 399 -5.76 -14.09 -14.35
C PHE A 399 -6.05 -15.45 -15.02
N ILE A 400 -7.31 -15.84 -15.18
CA ILE A 400 -7.68 -17.02 -15.98
C ILE A 400 -7.25 -16.83 -17.44
N ALA A 401 -7.48 -15.64 -18.02
CA ALA A 401 -7.04 -15.30 -19.38
C ALA A 401 -5.51 -15.39 -19.56
N PHE A 402 -4.74 -15.05 -18.51
CA PHE A 402 -3.28 -15.23 -18.46
C PHE A 402 -2.85 -16.68 -18.15
N GLY A 403 -3.79 -17.63 -18.02
CA GLY A 403 -3.52 -19.06 -17.85
C GLY A 403 -3.70 -19.61 -16.44
N CYS A 404 -4.34 -18.87 -15.53
CA CYS A 404 -4.63 -19.39 -14.19
C CYS A 404 -5.57 -20.59 -14.29
N ILE A 405 -5.16 -21.71 -13.71
CA ILE A 405 -5.96 -22.94 -13.62
C ILE A 405 -6.72 -23.07 -12.29
N PHE A 406 -6.78 -21.98 -11.52
CA PHE A 406 -7.44 -21.92 -10.21
C PHE A 406 -6.99 -22.98 -9.19
N ALA A 407 -5.70 -23.33 -9.17
CA ALA A 407 -5.14 -24.31 -8.24
C ALA A 407 -5.24 -23.92 -6.75
N LYS A 408 -5.51 -22.65 -6.42
CA LYS A 408 -5.54 -22.08 -5.05
C LYS A 408 -4.24 -22.23 -4.26
N LEU A 409 -3.12 -22.46 -4.95
CA LEU A 409 -1.77 -22.56 -4.38
C LEU A 409 -0.98 -21.25 -4.47
N CYS A 410 -1.69 -20.12 -4.61
CA CYS A 410 -1.07 -18.81 -4.83
C CYS A 410 -0.08 -18.42 -3.73
N HIS A 411 -0.25 -18.87 -2.48
CA HIS A 411 0.62 -18.57 -1.35
C HIS A 411 1.86 -19.49 -1.26
N LYS A 412 1.92 -20.56 -2.06
CA LYS A 412 3.01 -21.56 -2.06
C LYS A 412 3.73 -21.54 -3.41
N SER A 413 3.29 -22.38 -4.35
CA SER A 413 3.86 -22.57 -5.68
C SER A 413 2.72 -22.65 -6.69
N CYS A 414 2.67 -21.67 -7.59
CA CYS A 414 1.67 -21.59 -8.64
C CYS A 414 2.11 -22.41 -9.86
N PRO A 415 1.35 -23.45 -10.25
CA PRO A 415 1.70 -24.29 -11.40
C PRO A 415 1.59 -23.54 -12.74
N ALA A 416 0.79 -22.48 -12.80
CA ALA A 416 0.62 -21.64 -13.98
C ALA A 416 1.68 -20.52 -14.10
N ASN A 417 2.63 -20.46 -13.17
CA ASN A 417 3.64 -19.41 -13.09
C ASN A 417 3.10 -17.96 -13.12
N ILE A 418 1.95 -17.72 -12.48
CA ILE A 418 1.37 -16.37 -12.34
C ILE A 418 1.83 -15.68 -11.05
N THR A 419 1.97 -16.46 -9.98
CA THR A 419 2.33 -15.93 -8.65
C THR A 419 3.71 -16.37 -8.19
N THR A 420 4.34 -17.30 -8.89
CA THR A 420 5.69 -17.83 -8.65
C THR A 420 6.31 -18.17 -10.00
N GLY A 421 7.64 -18.31 -10.08
CA GLY A 421 8.31 -18.65 -11.34
C GLY A 421 8.25 -17.52 -12.37
N LYS A 422 8.54 -17.85 -13.65
CA LYS A 422 8.52 -16.92 -14.78
C LYS A 422 7.34 -17.23 -15.70
N MET A 423 6.46 -16.24 -15.92
CA MET A 423 5.37 -16.37 -16.88
C MET A 423 5.90 -16.29 -18.31
N ASN A 424 5.33 -17.05 -19.25
CA ASN A 424 5.60 -16.88 -20.68
C ASN A 424 5.01 -15.54 -21.17
N PRO A 425 5.83 -14.59 -21.69
CA PRO A 425 5.33 -13.31 -22.18
C PRO A 425 4.32 -13.42 -23.35
N ASN A 426 4.21 -14.57 -24.02
CA ASN A 426 3.18 -14.81 -25.06
C ASN A 426 1.76 -14.88 -24.51
N LYS A 427 1.60 -15.16 -23.22
CA LYS A 427 0.28 -15.19 -22.57
C LYS A 427 -0.46 -13.86 -22.62
N ILE A 428 0.23 -12.75 -22.90
CA ILE A 428 -0.39 -11.44 -23.09
C ILE A 428 -1.32 -11.40 -24.32
N PHE A 429 -1.00 -12.15 -25.38
CA PHE A 429 -1.83 -12.21 -26.59
C PHE A 429 -3.07 -13.08 -26.37
N ASP A 430 -2.92 -14.21 -25.67
CA ASP A 430 -4.05 -15.04 -25.21
C ASP A 430 -4.99 -14.19 -24.34
N ALA A 431 -4.41 -13.42 -23.41
CA ALA A 431 -5.18 -12.55 -22.53
C ALA A 431 -5.90 -11.44 -23.31
N LEU A 432 -5.25 -10.81 -24.29
CA LEU A 432 -5.88 -9.82 -25.17
C LEU A 432 -7.13 -10.39 -25.86
N ASP A 433 -7.03 -11.58 -26.46
CA ASP A 433 -8.15 -12.20 -27.18
C ASP A 433 -9.32 -12.50 -26.23
N VAL A 434 -9.05 -13.09 -25.06
CA VAL A 434 -10.11 -13.40 -24.07
C VAL A 434 -10.75 -12.13 -23.51
N ILE A 435 -9.94 -11.13 -23.15
CA ILE A 435 -10.44 -9.87 -22.56
C ILE A 435 -11.30 -9.10 -23.56
N THR A 436 -10.83 -8.97 -24.80
CA THR A 436 -11.57 -8.24 -25.83
C THR A 436 -12.86 -8.97 -26.23
N HIS A 437 -12.84 -10.30 -26.31
CA HIS A 437 -14.06 -11.08 -26.54
C HIS A 437 -15.09 -10.89 -25.42
N ASP A 438 -14.64 -10.92 -24.16
CA ASP A 438 -15.50 -10.75 -23.00
C ASP A 438 -16.13 -9.34 -22.92
N ILE A 439 -15.40 -8.30 -23.30
CA ILE A 439 -15.93 -6.93 -23.44
C ILE A 439 -16.94 -6.85 -24.58
N GLN A 440 -16.64 -7.46 -25.72
CA GLN A 440 -17.55 -7.48 -26.86
C GLN A 440 -18.86 -8.18 -26.51
N LEU A 441 -18.79 -9.33 -25.84
CA LEU A 441 -19.96 -10.05 -25.35
C LEU A 441 -20.81 -9.20 -24.40
N LEU A 442 -20.19 -8.44 -23.49
CA LEU A 442 -20.91 -7.50 -22.63
C LEU A 442 -21.61 -6.40 -23.44
N GLY A 443 -20.96 -5.88 -24.49
CA GLY A 443 -21.55 -4.90 -25.40
C GLY A 443 -22.75 -5.46 -26.12
N GLU A 444 -22.63 -6.65 -26.71
CA GLU A 444 -23.73 -7.36 -27.37
C GLU A 444 -24.87 -7.68 -26.42
N MET A 445 -24.56 -8.07 -25.18
CA MET A 445 -25.59 -8.27 -24.15
C MET A 445 -26.37 -6.98 -23.90
N ALA A 446 -25.69 -5.83 -23.78
CA ALA A 446 -26.33 -4.54 -23.59
C ALA A 446 -27.16 -4.14 -24.82
N ASP A 447 -26.61 -4.31 -26.02
CA ASP A 447 -27.27 -4.03 -27.30
C ASP A 447 -28.56 -4.86 -27.44
N ASN A 448 -28.51 -6.16 -27.12
CA ASN A 448 -29.64 -7.08 -27.21
C ASN A 448 -30.80 -6.74 -26.28
N ILE A 449 -30.54 -6.06 -25.17
CA ILE A 449 -31.57 -5.59 -24.24
C ILE A 449 -31.90 -4.10 -24.42
N GLY A 450 -31.45 -3.50 -25.53
CA GLY A 450 -31.79 -2.12 -25.92
C GLY A 450 -31.19 -1.05 -25.01
N LEU A 451 -30.07 -1.34 -24.35
CA LEU A 451 -29.40 -0.40 -23.47
C LEU A 451 -28.48 0.54 -24.23
N ASP A 452 -28.51 1.82 -23.84
CA ASP A 452 -27.51 2.80 -24.24
C ASP A 452 -26.67 3.18 -23.02
N LEU A 453 -25.49 2.54 -22.90
CA LEU A 453 -24.60 2.77 -21.76
C LEU A 453 -23.90 4.13 -21.80
N SER A 454 -24.06 4.90 -22.89
CA SER A 454 -23.50 6.26 -23.00
C SER A 454 -24.22 7.24 -22.09
N LYS A 455 -25.48 6.94 -21.73
CA LYS A 455 -26.32 7.73 -20.83
C LYS A 455 -25.95 7.61 -19.36
N GLY A 456 -24.97 6.76 -19.02
CA GLY A 456 -24.51 6.55 -17.64
C GLY A 456 -25.25 5.39 -16.95
N PRO A 457 -25.25 5.37 -15.60
CA PRO A 457 -26.08 4.44 -14.81
C PRO A 457 -27.57 4.66 -15.06
N LEU A 458 -28.38 3.62 -14.88
CA LEU A 458 -29.83 3.69 -15.02
C LEU A 458 -30.50 4.17 -13.74
N ALA A 459 -31.61 4.88 -13.91
CA ALA A 459 -32.52 5.19 -12.82
C ALA A 459 -33.16 3.90 -12.24
N PRO A 460 -33.51 3.87 -10.94
CA PRO A 460 -34.21 2.74 -10.32
C PRO A 460 -35.47 2.28 -11.08
N SER A 461 -36.24 3.23 -11.60
CA SER A 461 -37.44 2.98 -12.41
C SER A 461 -37.15 2.20 -13.70
N GLN A 462 -36.01 2.48 -14.35
CA GLN A 462 -35.56 1.79 -15.56
C GLN A 462 -35.02 0.40 -15.23
N LEU A 463 -34.36 0.22 -14.08
CA LEU A 463 -33.82 -1.06 -13.63
C LEU A 463 -34.92 -2.10 -13.39
N LYS A 464 -36.09 -1.72 -12.86
CA LYS A 464 -37.21 -2.64 -12.63
C LYS A 464 -37.78 -3.24 -13.91
N ASN A 465 -37.78 -2.45 -14.99
CA ASN A 465 -38.26 -2.91 -16.30
C ASN A 465 -37.31 -3.95 -16.93
N ILE A 466 -36.05 -3.98 -16.49
CA ILE A 466 -34.99 -4.85 -17.01
C ILE A 466 -34.75 -6.05 -16.10
N LEU A 467 -34.78 -5.84 -14.79
CA LEU A 467 -34.60 -6.86 -13.78
C LEU A 467 -35.97 -7.45 -13.42
N LEU A 468 -36.31 -8.58 -14.03
CA LEU A 468 -37.41 -9.42 -13.57
C LEU A 468 -37.08 -9.96 -12.17
N THR A 469 -37.35 -9.17 -11.14
CA THR A 469 -37.20 -9.63 -9.76
C THR A 469 -38.36 -10.54 -9.41
N GLN A 470 -38.06 -11.72 -8.86
CA GLN A 470 -39.12 -12.53 -8.25
C GLN A 470 -39.70 -11.74 -7.06
N PRO A 471 -41.03 -11.54 -7.00
CA PRO A 471 -41.67 -10.82 -5.91
C PRO A 471 -41.22 -11.33 -4.53
N GLY A 472 -40.85 -10.42 -3.62
CA GLY A 472 -40.44 -10.75 -2.25
C GLY A 472 -38.98 -11.18 -2.08
N THR A 473 -38.20 -11.32 -3.16
CA THR A 473 -36.74 -11.49 -3.06
C THR A 473 -36.08 -10.27 -2.40
N ALA A 474 -34.85 -10.43 -1.91
CA ALA A 474 -34.10 -9.31 -1.35
C ALA A 474 -33.91 -8.17 -2.38
N LEU A 475 -33.64 -8.53 -3.64
CA LEU A 475 -33.49 -7.56 -4.74
C LEU A 475 -34.83 -6.89 -5.08
N ASP A 476 -35.94 -7.63 -5.12
CA ASP A 476 -37.29 -7.06 -5.34
C ASP A 476 -37.66 -6.03 -4.27
N ARG A 477 -37.45 -6.38 -2.99
CA ARG A 477 -37.69 -5.46 -1.87
C ARG A 477 -36.82 -4.21 -1.96
N GLN A 478 -35.56 -4.37 -2.39
CA GLN A 478 -34.63 -3.26 -2.56
C GLN A 478 -35.00 -2.33 -3.72
N ILE A 479 -35.38 -2.86 -4.88
CA ILE A 479 -35.84 -2.05 -6.02
C ILE A 479 -37.11 -1.28 -5.64
N ASN A 480 -38.07 -1.94 -4.97
CA ASN A 480 -39.30 -1.30 -4.51
C ASN A 480 -39.06 -0.25 -3.41
N GLU A 481 -37.97 -0.33 -2.64
CA GLU A 481 -37.56 0.73 -1.70
C GLU A 481 -36.97 1.95 -2.42
N LEU A 482 -36.18 1.73 -3.48
CA LEU A 482 -35.62 2.80 -4.32
C LEU A 482 -36.72 3.56 -5.07
N GLU A 483 -37.72 2.86 -5.62
CA GLU A 483 -38.83 3.50 -6.35
C GLU A 483 -39.70 4.43 -5.51
N LYS A 484 -39.90 4.12 -4.22
CA LYS A 484 -40.75 4.91 -3.32
C LYS A 484 -40.25 6.34 -3.11
N LYS A 485 -39.01 6.65 -3.52
CA LYS A 485 -38.35 7.92 -3.26
C LYS A 485 -38.22 8.85 -4.48
N GLY A 486 -38.57 8.38 -5.68
CA GLY A 486 -38.61 9.20 -6.91
C GLY A 486 -37.24 9.49 -7.55
N ASP A 487 -37.26 9.84 -8.84
CA ASP A 487 -36.06 10.22 -9.62
C ASP A 487 -35.59 11.64 -9.25
N TYR A 488 -34.32 11.80 -8.88
CA TYR A 488 -33.72 13.10 -8.58
C TYR A 488 -32.78 13.56 -9.70
N PRO A 489 -32.78 14.87 -10.03
CA PRO A 489 -31.93 15.42 -11.08
C PRO A 489 -30.45 15.44 -10.67
N GLU A 490 -29.55 15.18 -11.63
CA GLU A 490 -28.12 15.49 -11.49
C GLU A 490 -27.94 16.97 -11.15
N LYS A 491 -27.57 17.28 -9.90
CA LYS A 491 -27.05 18.60 -9.53
C LYS A 491 -25.54 18.53 -9.45
N GLN A 492 -24.87 19.39 -10.23
CA GLN A 492 -23.45 19.65 -10.09
C GLN A 492 -23.23 20.49 -8.82
N TYR A 493 -22.63 19.89 -7.79
CA TYR A 493 -22.05 20.64 -6.70
C TYR A 493 -20.70 21.20 -7.15
N GLN A 494 -20.50 22.51 -6.95
CA GLN A 494 -19.17 23.09 -7.04
C GLN A 494 -18.33 22.49 -5.92
N ILE A 495 -17.32 21.72 -6.33
CA ILE A 495 -16.21 21.32 -5.47
C ILE A 495 -15.67 22.60 -4.83
N ILE A 496 -15.56 22.65 -3.50
CA ILE A 496 -14.84 23.72 -2.82
C ILE A 496 -13.35 23.51 -3.11
N THR A 497 -12.92 23.85 -4.32
CA THR A 497 -11.53 24.04 -4.67
C THR A 497 -11.13 25.41 -4.14
N ARG A 498 -10.17 25.47 -3.21
CA ARG A 498 -9.40 26.71 -3.04
C ARG A 498 -8.86 27.09 -4.42
N SER A 499 -9.02 28.36 -4.78
CA SER A 499 -8.55 28.78 -6.10
C SER A 499 -7.03 28.65 -6.15
N LYS A 500 -6.49 28.32 -7.32
CA LYS A 500 -5.04 28.32 -7.57
C LYS A 500 -4.40 29.64 -7.12
N ASN A 501 -5.12 30.76 -7.23
CA ASN A 501 -4.68 32.08 -6.80
C ASN A 501 -4.52 32.21 -5.27
N GLN A 502 -5.42 31.61 -4.47
CA GLN A 502 -5.28 31.61 -3.00
C GLN A 502 -4.06 30.79 -2.56
N ILE A 503 -3.79 29.67 -3.25
CA ILE A 503 -2.60 28.86 -3.02
C ILE A 503 -1.34 29.62 -3.45
N ASP A 504 -1.38 30.31 -4.59
CA ASP A 504 -0.26 31.09 -5.13
C ASP A 504 0.05 32.36 -4.30
N GLU A 505 -0.95 32.98 -3.67
CA GLU A 505 -0.76 34.10 -2.74
C GLU A 505 -0.12 33.65 -1.41
N GLU A 506 -0.56 32.52 -0.84
CA GLU A 506 0.11 31.90 0.32
C GLU A 506 1.56 31.53 0.00
N ILE A 507 1.86 31.07 -1.23
CA ILE A 507 3.23 30.77 -1.69
C ILE A 507 4.11 32.01 -1.76
N LYS A 508 3.60 33.13 -2.28
CA LYS A 508 4.36 34.39 -2.35
C LYS A 508 4.76 34.93 -0.98
N MET A 509 4.02 34.60 0.09
CA MET A 509 4.37 34.97 1.46
C MET A 509 5.51 34.12 2.07
N THR A 510 5.91 33.00 1.45
CA THR A 510 6.86 32.03 2.03
C THR A 510 8.32 32.18 1.55
N SER A 511 8.63 33.14 0.68
CA SER A 511 10.01 33.39 0.25
C SER A 511 10.77 34.28 1.25
N GLY A 512 11.33 33.67 2.30
CA GLY A 512 12.44 34.24 3.07
C GLY A 512 12.13 34.90 4.42
N ALA A 513 10.89 34.92 4.88
CA ALA A 513 10.53 35.42 6.22
C ALA A 513 10.14 34.28 7.18
N PRO A 514 10.51 34.32 8.48
CA PRO A 514 10.00 33.40 9.48
C PRO A 514 8.49 33.57 9.64
N ILE A 515 7.74 32.47 9.52
CA ILE A 515 6.28 32.47 9.67
C ILE A 515 5.94 32.32 11.16
N GLU A 516 5.42 33.37 11.77
CA GLU A 516 4.73 33.30 13.06
C GLU A 516 3.21 33.25 12.84
N GLY A 517 2.61 32.06 12.95
CA GLY A 517 1.15 31.91 12.85
C GLY A 517 0.70 30.46 13.03
N GLY A 518 -0.18 30.22 14.01
CA GLY A 518 -0.76 28.91 14.32
C GLY A 518 -2.05 28.66 13.55
N HIS A 519 -1.97 28.38 12.26
CA HIS A 519 -3.12 27.86 11.52
C HIS A 519 -3.00 26.35 11.37
N SER A 520 -3.92 25.66 12.06
CA SER A 520 -4.29 24.28 11.79
C SER A 520 -4.48 24.12 10.27
N TYR A 521 -3.79 23.13 9.71
CA TYR A 521 -3.75 22.72 8.29
C TYR A 521 -2.67 23.28 7.35
N LEU A 522 -1.81 24.23 7.73
CA LEU A 522 -0.79 24.74 6.81
C LEU A 522 0.51 25.17 7.53
N GLY A 523 1.42 24.21 7.72
CA GLY A 523 2.82 24.47 8.06
C GLY A 523 3.72 23.87 6.98
N LEU A 524 3.95 24.63 5.91
CA LEU A 524 4.41 24.26 4.56
C LEU A 524 3.27 23.78 3.65
N THR A 525 2.76 24.70 2.85
CA THR A 525 2.11 24.40 1.57
C THR A 525 2.99 23.41 0.79
N ILE A 526 2.71 22.13 0.94
CA ILE A 526 2.25 21.21 -0.10
C ILE A 526 2.53 21.61 -1.59
N SER A 527 2.24 22.85 -2.02
CA SER A 527 2.55 23.35 -3.37
C SER A 527 4.05 23.59 -3.64
N ASP A 528 4.80 23.97 -2.60
CA ASP A 528 6.23 24.22 -2.68
C ASP A 528 7.01 22.90 -2.88
N THR A 529 6.50 21.80 -2.33
CA THR A 529 7.06 20.45 -2.55
C THR A 529 6.85 19.99 -3.98
N ARG A 530 5.69 20.20 -4.62
CA ARG A 530 5.47 19.84 -6.03
C ARG A 530 6.40 20.62 -6.97
N THR A 531 6.50 21.93 -6.76
CA THR A 531 7.32 22.83 -7.61
C THR A 531 8.82 22.62 -7.37
N ARG A 532 9.27 22.45 -6.12
CA ARG A 532 10.68 22.21 -5.77
C ARG A 532 11.11 20.76 -5.92
N TYR A 533 10.24 19.77 -5.81
CA TYR A 533 10.59 18.39 -6.16
C TYR A 533 10.97 18.28 -7.65
N LEU A 534 10.33 19.09 -8.50
CA LEU A 534 10.66 19.20 -9.93
C LEU A 534 11.86 20.15 -10.19
N GLN A 535 12.07 21.19 -9.38
CA GLN A 535 13.10 22.23 -9.63
C GLN A 535 14.42 22.09 -8.81
N SER A 536 14.41 21.48 -7.62
CA SER A 536 15.53 21.52 -6.66
C SER A 536 16.52 20.36 -6.79
N LYS A 537 17.10 20.17 -7.98
CA LYS A 537 18.21 19.21 -8.13
C LYS A 537 19.56 19.74 -7.61
N LYS A 538 19.68 21.01 -7.19
CA LYS A 538 21.00 21.63 -6.92
C LYS A 538 21.21 22.27 -5.54
N THR A 539 20.24 22.95 -4.94
CA THR A 539 20.48 23.73 -3.71
C THR A 539 19.76 23.12 -2.50
N PRO A 540 20.45 22.85 -1.38
CA PRO A 540 19.80 22.49 -0.12
C PRO A 540 18.82 23.57 0.35
N ILE A 541 17.71 23.16 0.94
CA ILE A 541 16.66 24.06 1.41
C ILE A 541 16.37 23.73 2.87
N THR A 542 16.39 24.75 3.73
CA THR A 542 16.06 24.62 5.15
C THR A 542 14.87 25.51 5.47
N TYR A 543 13.83 24.91 6.04
CA TYR A 543 12.65 25.57 6.57
C TYR A 543 12.77 25.60 8.10
N ASN A 544 12.70 26.79 8.69
CA ASN A 544 12.67 26.94 10.15
C ASN A 544 11.32 27.50 10.56
N VAL A 545 10.53 26.72 11.29
CA VAL A 545 9.16 27.05 11.66
C VAL A 545 9.01 26.95 13.18
N LYS A 546 8.30 27.87 13.81
CA LYS A 546 8.03 27.77 15.26
C LYS A 546 7.02 26.67 15.54
N ASN A 547 5.86 26.73 14.89
CA ASN A 547 4.78 25.75 15.02
C ASN A 547 4.40 25.20 13.64
N GLY A 548 4.59 23.91 13.41
CA GLY A 548 4.08 23.18 12.27
C GLY A 548 2.68 22.63 12.56
N GLY A 549 1.77 22.74 11.60
CA GLY A 549 0.47 22.09 11.69
C GLY A 549 0.56 20.57 11.48
N THR A 550 -0.61 19.95 11.33
CA THR A 550 -0.75 18.55 10.90
C THR A 550 -0.07 18.33 9.54
N GLY A 551 0.74 17.27 9.40
CA GLY A 551 1.43 16.93 8.16
C GLY A 551 2.69 17.76 7.88
N ALA A 552 3.20 18.52 8.86
CA ALA A 552 4.39 19.35 8.66
C ALA A 552 5.58 18.54 8.13
N GLY A 553 6.18 18.97 7.02
CA GLY A 553 7.30 18.26 6.39
C GLY A 553 6.91 16.97 5.66
N MET A 554 5.62 16.79 5.33
CA MET A 554 5.16 15.68 4.50
C MET A 554 5.89 15.65 3.16
N GLY A 555 6.40 14.49 2.77
CA GLY A 555 7.02 14.27 1.47
C GLY A 555 8.37 14.94 1.24
N LEU A 556 9.02 15.52 2.27
CA LEU A 556 10.31 16.21 2.10
C LEU A 556 11.35 15.29 1.45
N GLY A 557 11.93 15.80 0.38
CA GLY A 557 12.89 15.11 -0.46
C GLY A 557 14.35 15.35 -0.04
N HIS A 558 15.27 14.69 -0.73
CA HIS A 558 16.70 14.83 -0.51
C HIS A 558 17.16 16.31 -0.47
N LYS A 559 18.06 16.65 0.47
CA LYS A 559 18.58 18.00 0.75
C LYS A 559 17.55 19.03 1.21
N GLN A 560 16.33 18.61 1.56
CA GLN A 560 15.35 19.47 2.21
C GLN A 560 15.36 19.19 3.71
N THR A 561 15.32 20.23 4.53
CA THR A 561 15.30 20.16 5.99
C THR A 561 14.14 20.99 6.52
N LEU A 562 13.34 20.43 7.42
CA LEU A 562 12.41 21.19 8.27
C LEU A 562 12.89 21.11 9.71
N THR A 563 13.12 22.26 10.32
CA THR A 563 13.31 22.42 11.76
C THR A 563 12.07 23.07 12.35
N VAL A 564 11.45 22.45 13.34
CA VAL A 564 10.20 22.89 13.94
C VAL A 564 10.24 22.82 15.46
N LYS A 565 9.71 23.80 16.21
CA LYS A 565 9.64 23.66 17.68
C LYS A 565 8.54 22.67 18.08
N PHE A 566 7.34 22.86 17.53
CA PHE A 566 6.18 21.99 17.76
C PHE A 566 5.53 21.64 16.45
N ALA A 567 5.23 20.37 16.20
CA ALA A 567 4.39 19.96 15.09
C ALA A 567 3.14 19.21 15.58
N GLY A 568 2.00 19.42 14.92
CA GLY A 568 0.79 18.61 15.11
C GLY A 568 0.99 17.16 14.64
N ASP A 569 -0.10 16.45 14.35
CA ASP A 569 -0.03 15.04 13.94
C ASP A 569 0.61 14.84 12.55
N PHE A 570 1.15 13.65 12.31
CA PHE A 570 1.76 13.22 11.03
C PHE A 570 2.97 14.05 10.52
N PRO A 571 3.83 14.63 11.37
CA PRO A 571 4.98 15.38 10.86
C PRO A 571 5.94 14.43 10.14
N GLY A 572 6.43 14.80 8.96
CA GLY A 572 7.27 13.93 8.14
C GLY A 572 6.53 12.75 7.52
N TYR A 573 5.20 12.81 7.38
CA TYR A 573 4.44 11.79 6.66
C TYR A 573 5.03 11.58 5.25
N PHE A 574 5.31 10.33 4.89
CA PHE A 574 5.99 10.01 3.61
C PHE A 574 7.32 10.74 3.36
N LEU A 575 8.08 11.03 4.41
CA LEU A 575 9.45 11.54 4.27
C LEU A 575 10.24 10.67 3.27
N ASN A 576 10.94 11.34 2.34
CA ASN A 576 11.57 10.68 1.21
C ASN A 576 12.98 11.22 0.93
N GLY A 577 13.82 11.20 1.97
CA GLY A 577 15.23 11.56 1.89
C GLY A 577 15.58 12.91 2.52
N GLY A 578 14.57 13.70 2.90
CA GLY A 578 14.75 14.94 3.66
C GLY A 578 15.02 14.71 5.14
N THR A 579 15.17 15.80 5.87
CA THR A 579 15.35 15.83 7.33
C THR A 579 14.18 16.56 7.98
N VAL A 580 13.58 15.96 9.00
CA VAL A 580 12.64 16.63 9.91
C VAL A 580 13.25 16.65 11.30
N ALA A 581 13.32 17.82 11.91
CA ALA A 581 13.84 18.01 13.24
C ALA A 581 12.84 18.80 14.08
N GLY A 582 12.51 18.35 15.29
CA GLY A 582 11.73 19.21 16.18
C GLY A 582 11.64 18.80 17.64
N ASN A 583 11.25 19.73 18.49
CA ASN A 583 11.23 19.45 19.93
C ASN A 583 10.08 18.52 20.27
N HIS A 584 8.86 18.86 19.86
CA HIS A 584 7.71 18.01 20.09
C HIS A 584 6.97 17.75 18.78
N LEU A 585 6.86 16.49 18.43
CA LEU A 585 6.17 16.02 17.24
C LEU A 585 4.92 15.24 17.66
N GLY A 586 3.76 15.61 17.12
CA GLY A 586 2.50 14.96 17.39
C GLY A 586 2.44 13.49 16.93
N ARG A 587 1.24 12.90 16.98
CA ARG A 587 1.04 11.47 16.75
C ARG A 587 1.52 11.07 15.35
N LEU A 588 1.98 9.84 15.22
CA LEU A 588 2.33 9.23 13.92
C LEU A 588 3.41 10.03 13.17
N ALA A 589 4.34 10.65 13.90
CA ALA A 589 5.53 11.27 13.33
C ALA A 589 6.29 10.29 12.44
N ALA A 590 6.69 10.73 11.24
CA ALA A 590 7.35 9.96 10.21
C ALA A 590 6.60 8.69 9.77
N LEU A 591 5.26 8.68 9.89
CA LEU A 591 4.41 7.60 9.39
C LEU A 591 4.74 7.28 7.93
N GLY A 592 5.03 6.02 7.65
CA GLY A 592 5.30 5.56 6.28
C GLY A 592 6.49 6.25 5.60
N ALA A 593 7.39 6.90 6.34
CA ALA A 593 8.62 7.45 5.78
C ALA A 593 9.32 6.36 4.95
N GLN A 594 9.77 6.70 3.74
CA GLN A 594 10.45 5.76 2.86
C GLN A 594 11.97 5.95 2.89
N HIS A 595 12.43 7.15 3.23
CA HIS A 595 13.83 7.46 3.53
C HIS A 595 13.85 8.79 4.29
N GLY A 596 14.92 9.06 5.02
CA GLY A 596 15.22 10.39 5.51
C GLY A 596 15.86 10.33 6.87
N THR A 597 15.87 11.47 7.53
CA THR A 597 16.34 11.58 8.90
C THR A 597 15.31 12.29 9.77
N LEU A 598 15.04 11.75 10.95
CA LEU A 598 14.23 12.39 11.97
C LEU A 598 15.08 12.69 13.20
N TYR A 599 15.03 13.93 13.69
CA TYR A 599 15.57 14.32 14.99
C TYR A 599 14.40 14.81 15.86
N ALA A 600 14.18 14.23 17.03
CA ALA A 600 13.11 14.70 17.91
C ALA A 600 13.51 14.70 19.38
N GLN A 601 13.06 15.69 20.17
CA GLN A 601 13.11 15.52 21.63
C GLN A 601 12.02 14.54 22.06
N ASP A 602 10.79 14.77 21.60
CA ASP A 602 9.62 13.98 21.98
C ASP A 602 8.73 13.72 20.76
N CYS A 603 8.29 12.47 20.61
CA CYS A 603 7.24 12.09 19.67
C CYS A 603 6.04 11.51 20.44
N GLU A 604 4.83 11.81 20.01
CA GLU A 604 3.62 11.18 20.55
C GLU A 604 3.37 9.79 19.95
N ASP A 605 2.18 9.24 20.19
CA ASP A 605 1.81 7.86 19.90
C ASP A 605 1.92 7.50 18.42
N GLY A 606 2.30 6.27 18.14
CA GLY A 606 2.39 5.73 16.78
C GLY A 606 3.58 6.26 15.98
N ALA A 607 4.51 6.98 16.60
CA ALA A 607 5.68 7.51 15.90
C ALA A 607 6.47 6.40 15.20
N LEU A 608 7.00 6.73 14.02
CA LEU A 608 7.83 5.87 13.17
C LEU A 608 7.12 4.60 12.67
N PHE A 609 5.78 4.61 12.65
CA PHE A 609 5.00 3.48 12.15
C PHE A 609 5.26 3.22 10.66
N GLY A 610 5.63 1.98 10.30
CA GLY A 610 5.86 1.61 8.91
C GLY A 610 7.01 2.41 8.27
N ALA A 611 7.95 2.93 9.06
CA ALA A 611 8.98 3.84 8.58
C ALA A 611 10.24 3.10 8.08
N SER A 612 10.83 3.64 7.02
CA SER A 612 12.17 3.33 6.50
C SER A 612 13.02 4.58 6.67
N ILE A 613 13.63 4.77 7.83
CA ILE A 613 14.18 6.07 8.24
C ILE A 613 15.33 5.91 9.24
N ASN A 614 16.25 6.87 9.26
CA ASN A 614 17.15 7.04 10.38
C ASN A 614 16.53 8.03 11.37
N ALA A 615 16.42 7.68 12.65
CA ALA A 615 15.84 8.57 13.63
C ALA A 615 16.69 8.65 14.89
N THR A 616 16.82 9.84 15.46
CA THR A 616 17.37 10.05 16.79
C THR A 616 16.35 10.80 17.62
N VAL A 617 15.81 10.13 18.63
CA VAL A 617 14.66 10.61 19.39
C VAL A 617 14.93 10.56 20.88
N GLY A 618 14.39 11.51 21.64
CA GLY A 618 14.44 11.47 23.10
C GLY A 618 13.41 10.51 23.69
N SER A 619 12.14 10.68 23.32
CA SER A 619 11.06 9.78 23.69
C SER A 619 10.10 9.50 22.52
N VAL A 620 9.37 8.39 22.61
CA VAL A 620 8.27 8.03 21.70
C VAL A 620 7.06 7.57 22.51
N GLY A 621 5.85 7.95 22.10
CA GLY A 621 4.61 7.57 22.75
C GLY A 621 4.21 6.10 22.51
N ASP A 622 2.99 5.75 22.91
CA ASP A 622 2.48 4.38 22.85
C ASP A 622 2.36 3.89 21.41
N SER A 623 2.48 2.58 21.20
CA SER A 623 2.37 1.95 19.89
C SER A 623 3.32 2.52 18.83
N SER A 624 4.45 3.10 19.25
CA SER A 624 5.49 3.60 18.35
C SER A 624 6.44 2.49 17.90
N LEU A 625 7.26 2.76 16.87
CA LEU A 625 8.29 1.83 16.38
C LEU A 625 7.71 0.50 15.85
N LEU A 626 6.48 0.55 15.33
CA LEU A 626 5.78 -0.61 14.78
C LEU A 626 5.97 -0.72 13.27
N PHE A 627 6.11 -1.94 12.77
CA PHE A 627 6.33 -2.26 11.36
C PHE A 627 7.54 -1.51 10.76
N LEU A 628 8.58 -1.26 11.57
CA LEU A 628 9.80 -0.61 11.11
C LEU A 628 10.44 -1.42 9.99
N LYS A 629 10.74 -0.77 8.88
CA LYS A 629 11.09 -1.41 7.62
C LYS A 629 12.61 -1.57 7.46
N ILE A 630 13.33 -0.47 7.44
CA ILE A 630 14.80 -0.40 7.47
C ILE A 630 15.23 0.93 8.09
N GLY A 631 16.50 0.99 8.48
CA GLY A 631 17.13 2.20 9.01
C GLY A 631 17.62 1.99 10.44
N LYS A 632 18.17 3.05 11.01
CA LYS A 632 18.74 3.07 12.35
C LYS A 632 17.95 4.02 13.24
N ILE A 633 17.39 3.49 14.33
CA ILE A 633 16.68 4.28 15.32
C ILE A 633 17.53 4.33 16.59
N THR A 634 17.86 5.53 17.06
CA THR A 634 18.65 5.76 18.26
C THR A 634 17.79 6.50 19.28
N ILE A 635 17.54 5.90 20.43
CA ILE A 635 16.76 6.50 21.52
C ILE A 635 17.72 7.04 22.57
N ILE A 636 17.71 8.35 22.79
CA ILE A 636 18.60 9.03 23.76
C ILE A 636 17.71 9.76 24.77
N PRO A 637 17.36 9.14 25.92
CA PRO A 637 16.40 9.70 26.87
C PRO A 637 16.74 11.13 27.35
N ALA A 638 18.04 11.48 27.39
CA ALA A 638 18.52 12.82 27.74
C ALA A 638 18.08 13.92 26.76
N LEU A 639 17.64 13.58 25.54
CA LEU A 639 17.05 14.53 24.59
C LEU A 639 15.62 14.95 24.99
N SER A 640 14.89 14.10 25.71
CA SER A 640 13.48 14.31 26.04
C SER A 640 13.31 15.37 27.12
N LYS A 641 12.36 16.29 26.91
CA LYS A 641 11.97 17.26 27.95
C LYS A 641 10.90 16.73 28.89
N ARG A 642 10.21 15.63 28.54
CA ARG A 642 9.26 14.95 29.43
C ARG A 642 9.95 14.42 30.69
N ASN A 643 11.26 14.16 30.61
CA ASN A 643 12.08 13.70 31.73
C ASN A 643 12.51 14.83 32.68
N GLU A 644 12.34 16.11 32.31
CA GLU A 644 12.71 17.28 33.14
C GLU A 644 11.58 17.74 34.08
N SER A 645 10.31 17.42 33.79
CA SER A 645 9.20 17.75 34.69
C SER A 645 9.11 16.72 35.82
N LEU A 646 9.91 16.96 36.86
CA LEU A 646 10.15 16.11 38.04
C LEU A 646 8.92 15.72 38.89
N ASP A 647 7.71 16.20 38.56
CA ASP A 647 6.49 15.89 39.32
C ASP A 647 5.74 14.63 38.82
N LYS A 648 6.16 14.03 37.69
CA LYS A 648 5.61 12.74 37.20
C LYS A 648 6.72 11.85 36.61
N PRO A 649 7.53 11.15 37.44
CA PRO A 649 8.65 10.32 37.02
C PRO A 649 8.26 8.99 36.32
N HIS A 650 7.10 8.93 35.65
CA HIS A 650 6.51 7.69 35.14
C HIS A 650 6.13 7.72 33.65
N MET A 651 6.53 8.74 32.88
CA MET A 651 6.38 8.62 31.43
C MET A 651 7.49 7.73 30.88
N ASN A 652 7.11 6.53 30.44
CA ASN A 652 8.01 5.61 29.76
C ASN A 652 8.65 6.34 28.57
N THR A 653 9.98 6.30 28.47
CA THR A 653 10.71 6.91 27.34
C THR A 653 10.31 6.26 26.01
N VAL A 654 9.92 4.99 26.06
CA VAL A 654 9.24 4.29 24.97
C VAL A 654 7.88 3.86 25.51
N GLY A 655 6.81 4.43 24.96
CA GLY A 655 5.45 4.11 25.35
C GLY A 655 5.10 2.63 25.17
N ASP A 656 3.97 2.25 25.75
CA ASP A 656 3.53 0.86 25.83
C ASP A 656 3.26 0.27 24.44
N TYR A 657 3.46 -1.05 24.32
CA TYR A 657 3.20 -1.81 23.10
C TYR A 657 4.07 -1.44 21.89
N GLY A 658 5.11 -0.62 22.10
CA GLY A 658 6.11 -0.33 21.09
C GLY A 658 6.96 -1.55 20.71
N LEU A 659 7.75 -1.42 19.65
CA LEU A 659 8.76 -2.41 19.21
C LEU A 659 8.23 -3.78 18.72
N THR A 660 6.92 -4.00 18.67
CA THR A 660 6.38 -5.35 18.49
C THR A 660 6.64 -5.97 17.12
N ALA A 661 6.62 -5.21 16.03
CA ALA A 661 6.86 -5.72 14.69
C ALA A 661 8.02 -4.97 14.01
N ASN A 662 9.22 -5.55 14.02
CA ASN A 662 10.37 -4.99 13.32
C ASN A 662 10.67 -5.79 12.04
N LEU A 663 10.45 -5.19 10.88
CA LEU A 663 10.62 -5.83 9.57
C LEU A 663 12.04 -5.67 8.99
N GLY A 664 12.93 -4.92 9.63
CA GLY A 664 14.30 -4.76 9.14
C GLY A 664 15.13 -3.58 9.68
N ALA A 665 14.69 -2.85 10.71
CA ALA A 665 15.43 -1.72 11.28
C ALA A 665 16.31 -2.14 12.47
N THR A 666 17.41 -1.43 12.68
CA THR A 666 18.24 -1.57 13.89
C THR A 666 17.84 -0.49 14.89
N ILE A 667 17.62 -0.88 16.15
CA ILE A 667 17.26 0.05 17.22
C ILE A 667 18.34 0.00 18.30
N LEU A 668 18.84 1.18 18.68
CA LEU A 668 19.86 1.38 19.71
C LEU A 668 19.21 2.15 20.86
N MET A 669 19.26 1.61 22.07
CA MET A 669 18.71 2.27 23.26
C MET A 669 19.43 1.84 24.54
N PRO A 670 19.32 2.61 25.63
CA PRO A 670 19.80 2.20 26.95
C PRO A 670 19.04 0.97 27.47
N LYS A 671 19.74 0.13 28.25
CA LYS A 671 19.17 -1.05 28.91
C LYS A 671 18.01 -0.72 29.84
N GLU A 672 18.12 0.37 30.59
CA GLU A 672 17.07 0.78 31.52
C GLU A 672 15.81 1.23 30.80
N THR A 673 15.95 1.95 29.67
CA THR A 673 14.82 2.28 28.80
C THR A 673 14.11 1.04 28.28
N PHE A 674 14.87 0.01 27.88
CA PHE A 674 14.30 -1.25 27.41
C PHE A 674 13.54 -2.00 28.52
N LYS A 675 14.08 -2.06 29.74
CA LYS A 675 13.43 -2.72 30.89
C LYS A 675 12.10 -2.07 31.28
N GLN A 676 11.94 -0.78 31.03
CA GLN A 676 10.70 -0.03 31.30
C GLN A 676 9.64 -0.22 30.22
N THR A 677 10.00 -0.78 29.06
CA THR A 677 9.08 -0.91 27.93
C THR A 677 8.15 -2.12 28.14
N ASN A 678 6.84 -1.91 28.07
CA ASN A 678 5.86 -3.00 28.08
C ASN A 678 5.85 -3.75 26.74
N LEU A 679 6.62 -4.84 26.67
CA LEU A 679 6.75 -5.68 25.48
C LEU A 679 5.57 -6.65 25.34
N LEU A 680 5.06 -6.81 24.12
CA LEU A 680 4.13 -7.88 23.79
C LEU A 680 4.86 -9.13 23.29
N PRO A 681 4.23 -10.33 23.33
CA PRO A 681 4.83 -11.56 22.80
C PRO A 681 5.32 -11.46 21.35
N GLN A 682 4.66 -10.65 20.52
CA GLN A 682 5.07 -10.40 19.13
C GLN A 682 6.47 -9.81 19.03
N PHE A 683 6.97 -9.09 20.05
CA PHE A 683 8.35 -8.61 20.08
C PHE A 683 9.34 -9.74 19.83
N VAL A 684 9.16 -10.90 20.49
CA VAL A 684 10.07 -12.06 20.37
C VAL A 684 9.99 -12.72 19.00
N GLU A 685 8.83 -12.67 18.34
CA GLU A 685 8.64 -13.21 16.99
C GLU A 685 9.39 -12.40 15.93
N HIS A 686 9.69 -11.15 16.23
CA HIS A 686 10.25 -10.21 15.26
C HIS A 686 11.63 -9.67 15.62
N ASN A 687 12.08 -9.79 16.87
CA ASN A 687 13.28 -9.13 17.37
C ASN A 687 14.23 -10.07 18.12
N LYS A 688 15.50 -9.65 18.16
CA LYS A 688 16.53 -10.18 19.05
C LYS A 688 17.30 -9.03 19.69
N VAL A 689 17.53 -9.13 20.99
CA VAL A 689 18.39 -8.20 21.75
C VAL A 689 19.83 -8.70 21.73
N THR A 690 20.78 -7.79 21.51
CA THR A 690 22.22 -8.05 21.46
C THR A 690 23.00 -6.90 22.09
N LYS A 691 24.28 -7.12 22.41
CA LYS A 691 25.18 -6.04 22.81
C LYS A 691 25.53 -5.17 21.60
N ILE A 692 25.76 -3.88 21.84
CA ILE A 692 26.33 -2.99 20.83
C ILE A 692 27.84 -3.18 20.72
N THR A 693 28.39 -2.75 19.59
CA THR A 693 29.83 -2.68 19.31
C THR A 693 30.37 -1.27 19.54
N GLU A 694 31.70 -1.12 19.63
CA GLU A 694 32.36 0.20 19.75
C GLU A 694 32.06 1.14 18.57
N GLU A 695 31.96 0.57 17.36
CA GLU A 695 31.57 1.31 16.15
C GLU A 695 30.13 1.86 16.27
N GLU A 696 29.20 1.04 16.79
CA GLU A 696 27.81 1.45 17.03
C GLU A 696 27.72 2.49 18.16
N TYR A 697 28.52 2.36 19.21
CA TYR A 697 28.58 3.36 20.28
C TYR A 697 29.10 4.71 19.77
N THR A 698 30.17 4.71 18.97
CA THR A 698 30.66 5.90 18.28
C THR A 698 29.60 6.51 17.35
N ALA A 699 28.77 5.67 16.72
CA ALA A 699 27.65 6.13 15.89
C ALA A 699 26.56 6.82 16.74
N ILE A 700 26.30 6.36 17.96
CA ILE A 700 25.38 7.01 18.91
C ILE A 700 25.90 8.40 19.32
N GLU A 701 27.20 8.54 19.59
CA GLU A 701 27.80 9.86 19.89
C GLU A 701 27.63 10.85 18.73
N LYS A 702 27.81 10.37 17.49
CA LYS A 702 27.57 11.17 16.28
C LYS A 702 26.10 11.54 16.12
N ASP A 703 25.18 10.62 16.39
CA ASP A 703 23.75 10.86 16.35
C ASP A 703 23.35 11.95 17.36
N LEU A 704 23.87 11.89 18.60
CA LEU A 704 23.65 12.92 19.62
C LEU A 704 24.17 14.28 19.16
N HIS A 705 25.37 14.34 18.60
CA HIS A 705 25.93 15.60 18.10
C HIS A 705 25.05 16.22 16.99
N GLN A 706 24.53 15.40 16.07
CA GLN A 706 23.61 15.89 15.04
C GLN A 706 22.27 16.32 15.64
N ALA A 707 21.72 15.56 16.60
CA ALA A 707 20.49 15.93 17.29
C ALA A 707 20.65 17.27 18.03
N ASN A 708 21.76 17.47 18.77
CA ASN A 708 22.10 18.74 19.41
C ASN A 708 22.09 19.91 18.41
N ARG A 709 22.73 19.72 17.26
CA ARG A 709 22.79 20.72 16.19
C ARG A 709 21.40 21.07 15.64
N TYR A 710 20.57 20.08 15.34
CA TYR A 710 19.27 20.30 14.71
C TYR A 710 18.19 20.77 15.70
N LEU A 711 18.26 20.32 16.95
CA LEU A 711 17.28 20.65 17.99
C LEU A 711 17.68 21.88 18.82
N GLY A 712 18.89 22.40 18.63
CA GLY A 712 19.42 23.50 19.43
C GLY A 712 19.60 23.12 20.91
N THR A 713 19.97 21.86 21.16
CA THR A 713 20.24 21.34 22.51
C THR A 713 21.74 21.20 22.76
N ASN A 714 22.14 21.16 24.03
CA ASN A 714 23.54 21.08 24.45
C ASN A 714 23.77 19.90 25.40
N ILE A 715 23.25 18.73 25.03
CA ILE A 715 23.37 17.54 25.88
C ILE A 715 24.80 17.00 25.79
N ASP A 716 25.45 16.88 26.95
CA ASP A 716 26.81 16.35 27.06
C ASP A 716 26.81 14.86 26.72
N LYS A 717 27.80 14.42 25.94
CA LYS A 717 28.02 12.99 25.64
C LYS A 717 28.17 12.13 26.89
N LYS A 718 28.60 12.69 28.03
CA LYS A 718 28.66 11.97 29.32
C LYS A 718 27.31 11.40 29.75
N THR A 719 26.21 12.01 29.30
CA THR A 719 24.84 11.51 29.56
C THR A 719 24.54 10.18 28.87
N LEU A 720 25.35 9.79 27.87
CA LEU A 720 25.22 8.49 27.21
C LEU A 720 25.70 7.32 28.08
N GLY A 721 26.35 7.56 29.21
CA GLY A 721 26.88 6.49 30.07
C GLY A 721 28.04 5.73 29.40
N SER A 722 28.15 4.43 29.66
CA SER A 722 29.15 3.55 29.04
C SER A 722 28.53 2.72 27.90
N ILE A 723 29.36 2.16 27.01
CA ILE A 723 28.93 1.21 25.98
C ILE A 723 28.12 0.03 26.57
N ASN A 724 28.46 -0.40 27.79
CA ASN A 724 27.79 -1.51 28.46
C ASN A 724 26.37 -1.18 28.93
N ASP A 725 25.98 0.10 28.92
CA ASP A 725 24.64 0.54 29.32
C ASP A 725 23.64 0.49 28.16
N TRP A 726 24.11 0.13 26.96
CA TRP A 726 23.32 0.11 25.74
C TRP A 726 23.06 -1.30 25.23
N ILE A 727 21.96 -1.43 24.50
CA ILE A 727 21.59 -2.62 23.76
C ILE A 727 21.25 -2.28 22.31
N LYS A 728 21.29 -3.33 21.50
CA LYS A 728 20.87 -3.33 20.12
C LYS A 728 19.75 -4.32 19.91
N ILE A 729 18.65 -3.84 19.34
CA ILE A 729 17.53 -4.65 18.89
C ILE A 729 17.63 -4.77 17.37
N ILE A 730 17.66 -6.00 16.88
CA ILE A 730 17.69 -6.32 15.45
C ILE A 730 16.51 -7.20 15.05
N PRO A 731 16.06 -7.13 13.79
CA PRO A 731 15.08 -8.06 13.24
C PRO A 731 15.60 -9.51 13.37
N SER A 732 14.78 -10.39 13.92
CA SER A 732 15.07 -11.82 13.99
C SER A 732 13.80 -12.64 14.18
N GLU A 733 13.67 -13.72 13.44
CA GLU A 733 12.68 -14.78 13.72
C GLU A 733 13.31 -15.84 14.62
N PRO A 734 12.60 -16.36 15.63
CA PRO A 734 13.05 -17.54 16.37
C PRO A 734 13.08 -18.75 15.43
N LYS A 735 14.07 -19.63 15.59
CA LYS A 735 14.24 -20.83 14.74
C LYS A 735 13.17 -21.87 15.01
N ASP A 736 12.70 -21.95 16.24
CA ASP A 736 11.70 -22.90 16.71
C ASP A 736 10.98 -22.35 17.96
N GLU A 737 9.98 -23.11 18.42
CA GLU A 737 9.18 -22.75 19.59
C GLU A 737 9.99 -22.74 20.89
N SER A 738 11.07 -23.53 20.97
CA SER A 738 11.92 -23.57 22.17
C SER A 738 12.74 -22.29 22.30
N GLU A 739 13.31 -21.80 21.19
CA GLU A 739 13.98 -20.50 21.15
C GLU A 739 13.00 -19.35 21.44
N LYS A 740 11.76 -19.45 20.94
CA LYS A 740 10.70 -18.48 21.24
C LYS A 740 10.41 -18.41 22.74
N ILE A 741 10.19 -19.56 23.39
CA ILE A 741 9.94 -19.65 24.84
C ILE A 741 11.15 -19.13 25.64
N ALA A 742 12.37 -19.48 25.24
CA ALA A 742 13.59 -19.01 25.88
C ALA A 742 13.70 -17.48 25.83
N ARG A 743 13.45 -16.86 24.67
CA ARG A 743 13.44 -15.40 24.52
C ARG A 743 12.31 -14.72 25.30
N LEU A 744 11.11 -15.30 25.30
CA LEU A 744 9.98 -14.79 26.12
C LEU A 744 10.32 -14.79 27.61
N THR A 745 11.06 -15.80 28.07
CA THR A 745 11.54 -15.89 29.45
C THR A 745 12.64 -14.88 29.72
N GLU A 746 13.66 -14.82 28.85
CA GLU A 746 14.80 -13.89 28.95
C GLU A 746 14.35 -12.42 29.04
N TYR A 747 13.30 -12.05 28.30
CA TYR A 747 12.78 -10.68 28.27
C TYR A 747 11.66 -10.42 29.29
N GLY A 748 11.36 -11.39 30.17
CA GLY A 748 10.36 -11.22 31.22
C GLY A 748 8.90 -11.13 30.73
N ILE A 749 8.61 -11.63 29.52
CA ILE A 749 7.28 -11.59 28.89
C ILE A 749 6.44 -12.81 29.31
N LEU A 750 7.07 -13.96 29.56
CA LEU A 750 6.36 -15.20 29.89
C LEU A 750 5.57 -15.14 31.22
N PRO A 751 6.08 -14.56 32.33
CA PRO A 751 5.37 -14.53 33.61
C PRO A 751 4.06 -13.71 33.57
N SER A 752 3.99 -12.68 32.72
CA SER A 752 2.82 -11.81 32.56
C SER A 752 1.79 -12.33 31.55
N TYR A 753 2.20 -13.21 30.63
CA TYR A 753 1.32 -13.83 29.64
C TYR A 753 0.54 -15.04 30.17
N LEU A 754 1.10 -15.79 31.12
CA LEU A 754 0.39 -16.92 31.78
C LEU A 754 -0.61 -16.47 32.85
N THR A 755 -0.56 -15.20 33.27
CA THR A 755 -1.45 -14.61 34.29
C THR A 755 -2.67 -13.86 33.70
N LYS A 756 -2.68 -13.55 32.39
CA LYS A 756 -3.84 -13.01 31.65
C LYS A 756 -4.51 -14.13 30.85
#